data_AF-E5CH18-F1
#
_entry.id   AF-E5CH18-F1
#
_cell.length_a   1.000
_cell.length_b   1.000
_cell.length_c   1.000
_cell.angle_alpha   90.00
_cell.angle_beta   90.00
_cell.angle_gamma   90.00
#
_symmetry.space_group_name_H-M   'P 1'
#
loop_
_entity.id
_entity.type
_entity.pdbx_description
1 polymer ?
#
loop_
_entity_poly.entity_id
_entity_poly.type
_entity_poly.pdbx_seq_one_letter_code
_entity_poly.pdbx_strand_id
1 'polypeptide(L)'
;MKKYLAFILLFFGIGCICSCTAIDELGDTSCVPEGMIRVEVPLSIASSVQTTEGVTREIEDRWEPIEDLEVQMWRRDMYSNYYTVSLDPSNLTPVTGENGQKQYILKFDIPEIILQSDDAFLDKTFLVGVRANLNYFSPYGSINPTPPASSPVYMSGEGEWRWDGETFVQDAPIRLYRSICKLRTLVRTVDKSVLGDWEVYPELTEVQLLDAPPYARKFHPTIALVSNWNWDYVDPTVYVDYPSMVLRDFPSDQIVDIYLGEHTVDKELFRVYEQYFFENYLEDVSKYKAGVNITSLKVKIHLFNKETVENKIIERVIPINDFGYDWGNVSGHDCRLMRNTAYLLDIQVLSPEDIEVNLHLQDWWAEETVDGDIPGVSFMVDKTEVPVIPYGVTDPAPAFEVVPDDPAFLDISLVDKDYKSVDQSNGFVLWYKLPKDGSLTKAPSDNRIRINVTNMGLRMFFTTVKNGNPGGFFRVTCGRSTRYIPIITPKYVRTDEMFNKSMTSNCYIAEKEGGYRFAGTVMGNGADGLPPAVQASMLPYNANGYLMGATPSPVIAPKSAKLLWQDVDGLITQVGFDTNTTSRGDVVFYVSGTKGPGNAVISVYDKADPNDPAAKVLWSWHIWCAPRPEEMSTSGSAAADDDGKRIYTFMDRNLGATTADGSSNKAEGLLYRYGRSVPMIHFASKWGSYKRIYNILGEDITSLIVWGEGPGGNYTGRNWDNILFPLNYYTAARSNLESGMWGEGAVSEVGTFNDKTIYDPCPPGYKVPTYRAFEALNELYYSQNKFRQESSGIYFTGLKGGTLCFPWVDYFWGEPGTAGQWYDTRGKSLTYYSATIDGVSDNTYPGSIYTFYYFWQSDPGSNSMPRVIIDSTTLLPVRCVREREKE
;
A
#
# COMPACT_ATOMS: atom_id res chain seq x y z
N MET A 1 -11.70 65.55 -58.69
CA MET A 1 -12.81 64.72 -59.19
C MET A 1 -12.45 64.20 -60.57
N LYS A 2 -12.59 62.89 -60.85
CA LYS A 2 -11.83 62.05 -61.81
C LYS A 2 -10.54 61.47 -61.22
N LYS A 3 -10.67 60.29 -60.59
CA LYS A 3 -9.64 59.23 -60.37
C LYS A 3 -10.09 58.11 -59.39
N TYR A 4 -11.39 57.98 -59.07
CA TYR A 4 -11.92 56.98 -58.12
C TYR A 4 -13.09 56.14 -58.66
N LEU A 5 -13.08 55.79 -59.95
CA LEU A 5 -14.11 54.90 -60.54
C LEU A 5 -13.55 53.76 -61.40
N ALA A 6 -12.23 53.56 -61.40
CA ALA A 6 -11.55 52.53 -62.21
C ALA A 6 -10.98 51.36 -61.39
N PHE A 7 -11.26 51.29 -60.08
CA PHE A 7 -10.76 50.23 -59.19
C PHE A 7 -11.84 49.29 -58.64
N ILE A 8 -13.13 49.53 -58.96
CA ILE A 8 -14.27 48.74 -58.46
C ILE A 8 -14.96 47.91 -59.57
N LEU A 9 -14.52 48.02 -60.83
CA LEU A 9 -15.08 47.27 -61.97
C LEU A 9 -14.17 46.18 -62.55
N LEU A 10 -13.12 45.77 -61.82
CA LEU A 10 -12.22 44.68 -62.24
C LEU A 10 -12.40 43.36 -61.43
N PHE A 11 -13.41 43.30 -60.55
CA PHE A 11 -13.74 42.09 -59.78
C PHE A 11 -15.15 41.52 -60.05
N PHE A 12 -15.93 42.11 -60.95
CA PHE A 12 -17.21 41.56 -61.38
C PHE A 12 -17.35 41.66 -62.91
N GLY A 13 -17.31 40.52 -63.59
CA GLY A 13 -17.75 40.39 -64.98
C GLY A 13 -16.66 40.49 -66.05
N ILE A 14 -15.81 39.47 -66.15
CA ILE A 14 -15.35 39.01 -67.46
C ILE A 14 -15.88 37.59 -67.63
N GLY A 15 -17.12 37.51 -68.13
CA GLY A 15 -17.51 36.40 -68.97
C GLY A 15 -16.73 36.52 -70.27
N CYS A 16 -15.53 35.95 -70.30
CA CYS A 16 -14.89 35.59 -71.56
C CYS A 16 -15.63 34.36 -72.07
N ILE A 17 -16.41 34.58 -73.12
CA ILE A 17 -16.94 33.54 -73.99
C ILE A 17 -15.72 32.93 -74.70
N CYS A 18 -15.14 31.89 -74.10
CA CYS A 18 -14.30 30.89 -74.76
C CYS A 18 -15.04 29.55 -74.66
N SER A 19 -15.15 28.87 -75.79
CA SER A 19 -16.05 27.75 -76.05
C SER A 19 -15.74 26.50 -75.22
N CYS A 20 -16.55 26.28 -74.18
CA CYS A 20 -17.01 24.96 -73.74
C CYS A 20 -18.45 25.10 -73.22
N THR A 21 -19.34 25.66 -74.04
CA THR A 21 -20.79 25.49 -73.85
C THR A 21 -21.27 24.30 -74.66
N ALA A 22 -21.07 23.10 -74.11
CA ALA A 22 -21.88 21.93 -74.41
C ALA A 22 -21.73 20.94 -73.24
N ILE A 23 -22.62 21.06 -72.25
CA ILE A 23 -23.15 19.85 -71.63
C ILE A 23 -23.84 19.12 -72.79
N ASP A 24 -23.19 18.09 -73.33
CA ASP A 24 -23.85 17.08 -74.14
C ASP A 24 -25.02 16.51 -73.30
N GLU A 25 -26.20 16.35 -73.89
CA GLU A 25 -27.37 15.69 -73.30
C GLU A 25 -27.11 14.21 -72.89
N LEU A 26 -25.87 13.72 -73.02
CA LEU A 26 -25.33 12.44 -72.53
C LEU A 26 -24.35 12.57 -71.34
N GLY A 27 -24.03 13.78 -70.86
CA GLY A 27 -23.26 13.97 -69.60
C GLY A 27 -21.75 13.68 -69.69
N ASP A 28 -21.10 13.92 -70.83
CA ASP A 28 -19.64 13.74 -70.96
C ASP A 28 -18.87 14.90 -70.30
N THR A 29 -18.02 14.59 -69.31
CA THR A 29 -17.18 15.53 -68.55
C THR A 29 -15.72 15.54 -69.02
N SER A 30 -15.41 14.97 -70.19
CA SER A 30 -14.05 14.78 -70.68
C SER A 30 -13.31 16.07 -71.08
N CYS A 31 -14.01 17.18 -71.36
CA CYS A 31 -13.37 18.45 -71.74
C CYS A 31 -12.77 19.19 -70.53
N VAL A 32 -11.51 19.62 -70.66
CA VAL A 32 -10.82 20.51 -69.70
C VAL A 32 -10.93 21.94 -70.22
N PRO A 33 -11.40 22.92 -69.42
CA PRO A 33 -11.50 24.31 -69.87
C PRO A 33 -10.15 24.90 -70.29
N GLU A 34 -10.15 25.80 -71.28
CA GLU A 34 -8.93 26.46 -71.77
C GLU A 34 -8.21 27.22 -70.63
N GLY A 35 -6.91 26.94 -70.45
CA GLY A 35 -6.09 27.50 -69.36
C GLY A 35 -6.22 26.77 -68.02
N MET A 36 -6.92 25.63 -67.96
CA MET A 36 -6.99 24.74 -66.81
C MET A 36 -6.25 23.43 -67.06
N ILE A 37 -5.81 22.78 -65.99
CA ILE A 37 -5.19 21.46 -65.97
C ILE A 37 -6.05 20.55 -65.10
N ARG A 38 -6.30 19.35 -65.61
CA ARG A 38 -7.04 18.33 -64.89
C ARG A 38 -6.14 17.57 -63.92
N VAL A 39 -6.58 17.46 -62.69
CA VAL A 39 -5.95 16.71 -61.61
C VAL A 39 -6.77 15.46 -61.34
N GLU A 40 -6.12 14.30 -61.39
CA GLU A 40 -6.69 13.00 -61.04
C GLU A 40 -5.77 12.30 -60.04
N VAL A 41 -6.23 12.14 -58.81
CA VAL A 41 -5.40 11.63 -57.72
C VAL A 41 -6.17 10.67 -56.81
N PRO A 42 -5.50 9.66 -56.22
CA PRO A 42 -6.13 8.79 -55.26
C PRO A 42 -6.40 9.52 -53.94
N LEU A 43 -7.58 9.25 -53.37
CA LEU A 43 -8.06 9.72 -52.08
C LEU A 43 -8.60 8.53 -51.31
N SER A 44 -8.06 8.28 -50.12
CA SER A 44 -8.51 7.17 -49.28
C SER A 44 -9.09 7.68 -47.97
N ILE A 45 -10.04 6.94 -47.40
CA ILE A 45 -10.48 7.16 -46.03
C ILE A 45 -9.54 6.36 -45.12
N ALA A 46 -9.04 7.00 -44.06
CA ALA A 46 -8.16 6.36 -43.11
C ALA A 46 -8.91 5.28 -42.33
N SER A 47 -8.36 4.06 -42.38
CA SER A 47 -8.74 3.01 -41.43
C SER A 47 -8.37 3.43 -40.01
N SER A 48 -9.15 2.97 -39.02
CA SER A 48 -8.94 3.25 -37.60
C SER A 48 -7.88 2.36 -36.94
N VAL A 49 -7.32 1.38 -37.68
CA VAL A 49 -6.44 0.35 -37.10
C VAL A 49 -5.18 0.98 -36.52
N GLN A 50 -5.03 0.94 -35.20
CA GLN A 50 -3.74 1.10 -34.53
C GLN A 50 -3.23 -0.29 -34.16
N THR A 51 -2.06 -0.65 -34.67
CA THR A 51 -1.40 -1.94 -34.40
C THR A 51 -0.99 -2.00 -32.92
N THR A 52 -1.77 -2.71 -32.11
CA THR A 52 -1.26 -3.26 -30.84
C THR A 52 -0.52 -4.56 -31.17
N GLU A 53 0.62 -4.82 -30.54
CA GLU A 53 1.50 -5.96 -30.84
C GLU A 53 0.72 -7.28 -30.97
N GLY A 54 0.79 -7.92 -32.15
CA GLY A 54 0.53 -9.36 -32.29
C GLY A 54 -0.76 -9.81 -33.00
N VAL A 55 -1.67 -8.93 -33.45
CA VAL A 55 -2.90 -9.37 -34.13
C VAL A 55 -3.06 -8.71 -35.51
N THR A 56 -3.15 -9.54 -36.56
CA THR A 56 -3.51 -9.12 -37.94
C THR A 56 -5.00 -9.42 -38.16
N ARG A 57 -5.80 -8.44 -38.62
CA ARG A 57 -7.25 -8.60 -38.83
C ARG A 57 -7.70 -8.20 -40.24
N GLU A 58 -8.71 -8.90 -40.76
CA GLU A 58 -9.32 -8.66 -42.07
C GLU A 58 -10.19 -7.40 -42.06
N ILE A 59 -9.99 -6.56 -43.07
CA ILE A 59 -10.58 -5.22 -43.19
C ILE A 59 -11.98 -5.35 -43.82
N GLU A 60 -13.05 -5.06 -43.08
CA GLU A 60 -14.34 -4.71 -43.71
C GLU A 60 -14.37 -3.20 -43.95
N ASP A 61 -13.77 -2.74 -45.04
CA ASP A 61 -13.81 -1.32 -45.46
C ASP A 61 -15.28 -0.97 -45.78
N ARG A 62 -15.97 -0.21 -44.93
CA ARG A 62 -17.27 0.38 -45.27
C ARG A 62 -17.08 1.74 -45.95
N TRP A 63 -17.89 2.03 -46.96
CA TRP A 63 -17.90 3.36 -47.59
C TRP A 63 -18.53 4.35 -46.60
N GLU A 64 -17.86 5.48 -46.34
CA GLU A 64 -18.50 6.63 -45.70
C GLU A 64 -19.20 7.47 -46.77
N PRO A 65 -20.42 7.97 -46.50
CA PRO A 65 -21.04 8.95 -47.37
C PRO A 65 -20.21 10.24 -47.39
N ILE A 66 -19.90 10.70 -48.60
CA ILE A 66 -19.31 12.02 -48.85
C ILE A 66 -20.37 12.83 -49.59
N GLU A 67 -20.83 13.92 -48.97
CA GLU A 67 -21.89 14.80 -49.48
C GLU A 67 -21.33 16.04 -50.19
N ASP A 68 -20.15 16.50 -49.77
CA ASP A 68 -19.41 17.60 -50.38
C ASP A 68 -17.90 17.42 -50.11
N LEU A 69 -17.06 18.06 -50.92
CA LEU A 69 -15.63 18.16 -50.68
C LEU A 69 -15.11 19.57 -50.92
N GLU A 70 -13.96 19.85 -50.34
CA GLU A 70 -13.18 21.03 -50.67
C GLU A 70 -11.70 20.69 -50.71
N VAL A 71 -11.01 21.15 -51.75
CA VAL A 71 -9.57 21.02 -51.91
C VAL A 71 -8.92 22.38 -51.74
N GLN A 72 -7.91 22.46 -50.87
CA GLN A 72 -7.08 23.64 -50.64
C GLN A 72 -5.64 23.32 -51.03
N MET A 73 -5.04 24.18 -51.85
CA MET A 73 -3.65 24.03 -52.29
C MET A 73 -2.81 25.23 -51.85
N TRP A 74 -1.69 24.95 -51.20
CA TRP A 74 -0.68 25.92 -50.79
C TRP A 74 0.64 25.63 -51.50
N ARG A 75 1.25 26.66 -52.08
CA ARG A 75 2.61 26.52 -52.64
C ARG A 75 3.65 26.66 -51.52
N ARG A 76 4.67 25.79 -51.54
CA ARG A 76 5.72 25.72 -50.52
C ARG A 76 6.59 26.98 -50.46
N ASP A 77 6.63 27.79 -51.50
CA ASP A 77 7.46 29.00 -51.61
C ASP A 77 6.73 30.30 -51.21
N MET A 78 5.39 30.32 -51.17
CA MET A 78 4.61 31.56 -51.03
C MET A 78 3.75 31.68 -49.76
N TYR A 79 3.83 30.72 -48.82
CA TYR A 79 3.26 30.79 -47.47
C TYR A 79 1.76 31.22 -47.39
N SER A 80 0.97 31.06 -48.45
CA SER A 80 -0.43 31.50 -48.55
C SER A 80 -1.29 30.56 -49.40
N ASN A 81 -2.60 30.50 -49.13
CA ASN A 81 -3.54 29.68 -49.91
C ASN A 81 -3.63 30.24 -51.33
N TYR A 82 -3.29 29.40 -52.31
CA TYR A 82 -3.21 29.82 -53.71
C TYR A 82 -4.47 29.41 -54.49
N TYR A 83 -5.09 28.28 -54.12
CA TYR A 83 -6.29 27.79 -54.78
C TYR A 83 -7.18 27.02 -53.80
N THR A 84 -8.48 27.29 -53.88
CA THR A 84 -9.52 26.55 -53.15
C THR A 84 -10.66 26.25 -54.10
N VAL A 85 -11.14 25.00 -54.12
CA VAL A 85 -12.28 24.58 -54.92
C VAL A 85 -13.21 23.71 -54.09
N SER A 86 -14.51 23.99 -54.17
CA SER A 86 -15.56 23.14 -53.62
C SER A 86 -16.06 22.19 -54.70
N LEU A 87 -16.21 20.92 -54.36
CA LEU A 87 -16.50 19.82 -55.28
C LEU A 87 -17.72 19.03 -54.81
N ASP A 88 -18.41 18.43 -55.77
CA ASP A 88 -19.57 17.56 -55.55
C ASP A 88 -19.11 16.10 -55.50
N PRO A 89 -19.86 15.17 -54.88
CA PRO A 89 -19.51 13.75 -54.84
C PRO A 89 -19.32 13.12 -56.23
N SER A 90 -19.91 13.67 -57.29
CA SER A 90 -19.67 13.26 -58.68
C SER A 90 -18.20 13.43 -59.15
N ASN A 91 -17.39 14.23 -58.45
CA ASN A 91 -15.95 14.35 -58.67
C ASN A 91 -15.14 13.18 -58.10
N LEU A 92 -15.78 12.23 -57.42
CA LEU A 92 -15.16 11.02 -56.88
C LEU A 92 -15.57 9.80 -57.68
N THR A 93 -14.59 9.06 -58.19
CA THR A 93 -14.82 7.75 -58.81
C THR A 93 -14.36 6.64 -57.85
N PRO A 94 -15.25 5.78 -57.32
CA PRO A 94 -14.85 4.69 -56.43
C PRO A 94 -13.99 3.67 -57.18
N VAL A 95 -12.86 3.31 -56.59
CA VAL A 95 -11.91 2.31 -57.10
C VAL A 95 -11.45 1.39 -55.97
N THR A 96 -10.90 0.23 -56.34
CA THR A 96 -10.25 -0.69 -55.40
C THR A 96 -8.75 -0.63 -55.66
N GLY A 97 -7.97 -0.27 -54.65
CA GLY A 97 -6.51 -0.19 -54.74
C GLY A 97 -5.84 -1.56 -54.84
N GLU A 98 -4.53 -1.60 -55.10
CA GLU A 98 -3.76 -2.84 -55.32
C GLU A 98 -3.84 -3.87 -54.17
N ASN A 99 -4.15 -3.43 -52.95
CA ASN A 99 -4.28 -4.27 -51.75
C ASN A 99 -5.74 -4.55 -51.33
N GLY A 100 -6.73 -4.26 -52.19
CA GLY A 100 -8.15 -4.43 -51.87
C GLY A 100 -8.80 -3.29 -51.07
N GLN A 101 -8.03 -2.25 -50.72
CA GLN A 101 -8.53 -1.07 -50.00
C GLN A 101 -9.53 -0.28 -50.87
N LYS A 102 -10.64 0.16 -50.28
CA LYS A 102 -11.58 1.07 -50.94
C LYS A 102 -11.00 2.48 -51.02
N GLN A 103 -10.89 3.01 -52.23
CA GLN A 103 -10.33 4.35 -52.50
C GLN A 103 -11.23 5.09 -53.49
N TYR A 104 -11.06 6.40 -53.60
CA TYR A 104 -11.66 7.22 -54.64
C TYR A 104 -10.56 7.79 -55.53
N ILE A 105 -10.82 7.94 -56.82
CA ILE A 105 -10.09 8.87 -57.68
C ILE A 105 -10.83 10.20 -57.62
N LEU A 106 -10.16 11.20 -57.05
CA LEU A 106 -10.63 12.58 -57.00
C LEU A 106 -10.22 13.29 -58.29
N LYS A 107 -11.21 13.87 -58.99
CA LYS A 107 -11.04 14.54 -60.28
C LYS A 107 -11.52 15.99 -60.23
N PHE A 108 -10.64 16.94 -60.52
CA PHE A 108 -10.99 18.38 -60.59
C PHE A 108 -10.02 19.16 -61.47
N ASP A 109 -10.39 20.37 -61.85
CA ASP A 109 -9.58 21.23 -62.72
C ASP A 109 -8.97 22.40 -61.92
N ILE A 110 -7.71 22.75 -62.23
CA ILE A 110 -6.98 23.87 -61.63
C ILE A 110 -6.46 24.83 -62.71
N PRO A 111 -6.40 26.15 -62.46
CA PRO A 111 -5.75 27.09 -63.38
C PRO A 111 -4.26 26.79 -63.62
N GLU A 112 -3.82 26.76 -64.88
CA GLU A 112 -2.42 26.52 -65.26
C GLU A 112 -1.45 27.55 -64.64
N ILE A 113 -1.93 28.79 -64.40
CA ILE A 113 -1.15 29.86 -63.78
C ILE A 113 -0.63 29.47 -62.37
N ILE A 114 -1.30 28.55 -61.67
CA ILE A 114 -0.88 28.03 -60.36
C ILE A 114 0.48 27.32 -60.45
N LEU A 115 0.85 26.80 -61.63
CA LEU A 115 2.10 26.07 -61.85
C LEU A 115 3.28 26.96 -62.29
N GLN A 116 3.05 28.24 -62.55
CA GLN A 116 4.08 29.18 -63.00
C GLN A 116 4.88 29.69 -61.79
N SER A 117 6.17 29.39 -61.70
CA SER A 117 7.09 30.05 -60.75
C SER A 117 8.09 30.93 -61.52
N ASP A 118 8.40 32.09 -60.95
CA ASP A 118 9.42 33.00 -61.51
C ASP A 118 10.86 32.49 -61.25
N ASP A 119 11.01 31.46 -60.42
CA ASP A 119 12.29 30.84 -60.10
C ASP A 119 12.37 29.43 -60.72
N ALA A 120 13.34 29.23 -61.61
CA ALA A 120 13.61 27.95 -62.28
C ALA A 120 14.25 26.91 -61.35
N PHE A 121 14.60 27.29 -60.10
CA PHE A 121 15.24 26.43 -59.11
C PHE A 121 14.34 26.04 -57.93
N LEU A 122 13.07 26.49 -57.89
CA LEU A 122 12.13 26.13 -56.83
C LEU A 122 11.35 24.85 -57.17
N ASP A 123 11.31 23.94 -56.20
CA ASP A 123 10.55 22.70 -56.24
C ASP A 123 9.05 23.01 -56.37
N LYS A 124 8.39 22.50 -57.42
CA LYS A 124 6.94 22.71 -57.69
C LYS A 124 6.09 21.82 -56.79
N THR A 125 6.29 21.98 -55.49
CA THR A 125 5.71 21.18 -54.44
C THR A 125 4.61 21.96 -53.74
N PHE A 126 3.49 21.29 -53.54
CA PHE A 126 2.25 21.82 -53.02
C PHE A 126 1.87 21.03 -51.78
N LEU A 127 1.56 21.74 -50.70
CA LEU A 127 0.80 21.17 -49.61
C LEU A 127 -0.67 21.19 -50.04
N VAL A 128 -1.34 20.05 -49.93
CA VAL A 128 -2.73 19.92 -50.35
C VAL A 128 -3.56 19.35 -49.21
N GLY A 129 -4.62 20.09 -48.87
CA GLY A 129 -5.60 19.70 -47.87
C GLY A 129 -6.92 19.35 -48.54
N VAL A 130 -7.49 18.21 -48.16
CA VAL A 130 -8.83 17.81 -48.61
C VAL A 130 -9.74 17.73 -47.40
N ARG A 131 -10.92 18.33 -47.51
CA ARG A 131 -12.00 18.29 -46.54
C ARG A 131 -13.22 17.65 -47.19
N ALA A 132 -13.94 16.84 -46.43
CA ALA A 132 -15.19 16.23 -46.85
C ALA A 132 -16.25 16.44 -45.78
N ASN A 133 -17.51 16.55 -46.20
CA ASN A 133 -18.67 16.72 -45.32
C ASN A 133 -18.57 18.02 -44.48
N LEU A 134 -18.32 19.15 -45.16
CA LEU A 134 -18.11 20.48 -44.60
C LEU A 134 -19.31 20.96 -43.77
N ASN A 135 -20.54 20.55 -44.09
CA ASN A 135 -21.74 20.86 -43.29
C ASN A 135 -21.68 20.30 -41.86
N TYR A 136 -20.83 19.30 -41.62
CA TYR A 136 -20.62 18.66 -40.31
C TYR A 136 -19.39 19.23 -39.58
N PHE A 137 -18.76 20.26 -40.13
CA PHE A 137 -17.66 21.02 -39.52
C PHE A 137 -18.21 22.24 -38.77
N SER A 138 -18.94 22.00 -37.68
CA SER A 138 -19.46 23.07 -36.81
C SER A 138 -19.15 22.78 -35.34
N PRO A 139 -18.89 23.81 -34.53
CA PRO A 139 -18.78 23.63 -33.08
C PRO A 139 -20.13 23.23 -32.48
N TYR A 140 -20.13 22.61 -31.30
CA TYR A 140 -21.36 22.10 -30.67
C TYR A 140 -22.39 23.19 -30.30
N GLY A 141 -22.01 24.46 -30.32
CA GLY A 141 -22.82 25.58 -29.81
C GLY A 141 -22.69 25.74 -28.29
N SER A 142 -22.94 26.94 -27.77
CA SER A 142 -22.77 27.26 -26.34
C SER A 142 -24.01 26.99 -25.48
N ILE A 143 -25.15 26.67 -26.10
CA ILE A 143 -26.44 26.42 -25.42
C ILE A 143 -26.98 25.08 -25.96
N ASN A 144 -27.12 24.08 -25.09
CA ASN A 144 -27.53 22.71 -25.43
C ASN A 144 -26.65 22.07 -26.53
N PRO A 145 -25.35 21.83 -26.24
CA PRO A 145 -24.44 21.25 -27.22
C PRO A 145 -24.98 19.92 -27.74
N THR A 146 -24.94 19.73 -29.06
CA THR A 146 -25.34 18.46 -29.68
C THR A 146 -24.07 17.70 -30.08
N PRO A 147 -23.90 16.43 -29.70
CA PRO A 147 -22.78 15.62 -30.14
C PRO A 147 -22.66 15.57 -31.67
N PRO A 148 -21.45 15.33 -32.21
CA PRO A 148 -21.26 15.25 -33.64
C PRO A 148 -22.00 14.03 -34.20
N ALA A 149 -22.48 14.15 -35.45
CA ALA A 149 -23.12 13.04 -36.14
C ALA A 149 -22.15 11.86 -36.31
N SER A 150 -22.65 10.64 -36.19
CA SER A 150 -21.87 9.42 -36.41
C SER A 150 -21.67 9.09 -37.90
N SER A 151 -22.59 9.52 -38.76
CA SER A 151 -22.47 9.49 -40.23
C SER A 151 -23.60 10.34 -40.87
N PRO A 152 -23.33 11.12 -41.94
CA PRO A 152 -22.02 11.50 -42.45
C PRO A 152 -21.21 12.30 -41.42
N VAL A 153 -19.88 12.19 -41.46
CA VAL A 153 -18.97 12.84 -40.51
C VAL A 153 -17.98 13.72 -41.24
N TYR A 154 -17.62 14.87 -40.64
CA TYR A 154 -16.55 15.70 -41.16
C TYR A 154 -15.23 14.93 -41.17
N MET A 155 -14.56 14.94 -42.32
CA MET A 155 -13.27 14.30 -42.50
C MET A 155 -12.29 15.27 -43.14
N SER A 156 -11.01 15.12 -42.79
CA SER A 156 -9.96 15.94 -43.38
C SER A 156 -8.65 15.18 -43.46
N GLY A 157 -7.85 15.49 -44.48
CA GLY A 157 -6.51 14.95 -44.67
C GLY A 157 -5.60 15.98 -45.33
N GLU A 158 -4.29 15.82 -45.14
CA GLU A 158 -3.27 16.62 -45.81
C GLU A 158 -2.26 15.68 -46.48
N GLY A 159 -1.68 16.13 -47.59
CA GLY A 159 -0.62 15.46 -48.31
C GLY A 159 0.27 16.45 -49.05
N GLU A 160 1.34 15.92 -49.65
CA GLU A 160 2.32 16.70 -50.40
C GLU A 160 2.32 16.19 -51.85
N TRP A 161 2.07 17.10 -52.78
CA TRP A 161 2.03 16.81 -54.21
C TRP A 161 3.11 17.59 -54.93
N ARG A 162 3.74 16.97 -55.92
CA ARG A 162 4.76 17.61 -56.76
C ARG A 162 4.33 17.55 -58.22
N TRP A 163 4.48 18.68 -58.91
CA TRP A 163 4.27 18.74 -60.36
C TRP A 163 5.53 18.27 -61.09
N ASP A 164 5.42 17.21 -61.89
CA ASP A 164 6.57 16.62 -62.60
C ASP A 164 6.80 17.17 -64.02
N GLY A 165 5.87 17.98 -64.52
CA GLY A 165 5.87 18.51 -65.89
C GLY A 165 4.63 18.13 -66.68
N GLU A 166 3.99 17.01 -66.34
CA GLU A 166 2.81 16.46 -67.04
C GLU A 166 1.64 16.19 -66.10
N THR A 167 1.91 15.74 -64.87
CA THR A 167 0.88 15.41 -63.88
C THR A 167 1.33 15.74 -62.45
N PHE A 168 0.40 15.61 -61.49
CA PHE A 168 0.73 15.63 -60.07
C PHE A 168 1.13 14.24 -59.60
N VAL A 169 2.30 14.16 -58.98
CA VAL A 169 2.76 12.99 -58.24
C VAL A 169 2.53 13.23 -56.74
N GLN A 170 1.85 12.31 -56.07
CA GLN A 170 1.70 12.36 -54.61
C GLN A 170 3.00 11.87 -53.96
N ASP A 171 3.83 12.80 -53.48
CA ASP A 171 5.01 12.45 -52.68
C ASP A 171 4.58 12.02 -51.26
N ALA A 172 3.44 12.52 -50.76
CA ALA A 172 2.73 11.99 -49.60
C ALA A 172 1.20 11.86 -49.89
N PRO A 173 0.59 10.67 -49.69
CA PRO A 173 -0.80 10.44 -50.05
C PRO A 173 -1.77 11.14 -49.09
N ILE A 174 -2.94 11.53 -49.62
CA ILE A 174 -4.00 12.12 -48.79
C ILE A 174 -4.90 11.02 -48.24
N ARG A 175 -5.02 10.98 -46.91
CA ARG A 175 -5.96 10.13 -46.19
C ARG A 175 -6.94 10.98 -45.39
N LEU A 176 -8.23 10.76 -45.60
CA LEU A 176 -9.29 11.45 -44.86
C LEU A 176 -9.50 10.78 -43.51
N TYR A 177 -9.23 11.51 -42.42
CA TYR A 177 -9.48 11.05 -41.05
C TYR A 177 -10.77 11.67 -40.54
N ARG A 178 -11.64 10.85 -39.94
CA ARG A 178 -12.82 11.33 -39.20
C ARG A 178 -12.36 12.28 -38.11
N SER A 179 -13.09 13.38 -37.91
CA SER A 179 -12.76 14.39 -36.92
C SER A 179 -13.14 14.03 -35.48
N ILE A 180 -13.91 12.96 -35.32
CA ILE A 180 -14.47 12.50 -34.06
C ILE A 180 -13.66 11.33 -33.48
N CYS A 181 -13.84 11.10 -32.18
CA CYS A 181 -13.56 9.89 -31.44
C CYS A 181 -14.89 9.16 -31.17
N LYS A 182 -14.80 7.85 -30.97
CA LYS A 182 -15.90 7.01 -30.49
C LYS A 182 -15.53 6.47 -29.11
N LEU A 183 -16.41 6.57 -28.11
CA LEU A 183 -16.24 5.97 -26.78
C LEU A 183 -17.39 5.03 -26.49
N ARG A 184 -17.06 3.80 -26.10
CA ARG A 184 -17.99 2.85 -25.51
C ARG A 184 -17.68 2.71 -24.03
N THR A 185 -18.70 2.74 -23.19
CA THR A 185 -18.55 2.49 -21.75
C THR A 185 -19.28 1.20 -21.39
N LEU A 186 -18.54 0.27 -20.80
CA LEU A 186 -19.04 -0.98 -20.25
C LEU A 186 -18.97 -0.91 -18.73
N VAL A 187 -20.06 -1.31 -18.05
CA VAL A 187 -20.06 -1.53 -16.60
C VAL A 187 -20.41 -2.99 -16.36
N ARG A 188 -19.60 -3.69 -15.56
CA ARG A 188 -19.81 -5.10 -15.26
C ARG A 188 -19.21 -5.52 -13.92
N THR A 189 -19.59 -6.71 -13.47
CA THR A 189 -18.90 -7.43 -12.39
C THR A 189 -17.87 -8.39 -12.98
N VAL A 190 -16.95 -8.86 -12.16
CA VAL A 190 -15.87 -9.80 -12.51
C VAL A 190 -15.74 -10.88 -11.44
N ASP A 191 -15.03 -11.96 -11.73
CA ASP A 191 -14.86 -13.09 -10.79
C ASP A 191 -14.18 -12.67 -9.48
N LYS A 192 -13.36 -11.61 -9.52
CA LYS A 192 -12.71 -11.01 -8.34
C LYS A 192 -13.60 -10.02 -7.55
N SER A 193 -14.84 -9.76 -7.99
CA SER A 193 -15.76 -8.87 -7.30
C SER A 193 -16.21 -9.47 -5.95
N VAL A 194 -16.09 -8.70 -4.87
CA VAL A 194 -16.49 -9.06 -3.50
C VAL A 194 -17.67 -8.18 -3.09
N LEU A 195 -18.87 -8.51 -3.57
CA LEU A 195 -20.07 -7.68 -3.38
C LEU A 195 -20.91 -8.05 -2.15
N GLY A 196 -20.75 -9.25 -1.58
CA GLY A 196 -21.63 -9.74 -0.52
C GLY A 196 -23.08 -9.78 -0.99
N ASP A 197 -24.00 -9.18 -0.23
CA ASP A 197 -25.43 -9.08 -0.57
C ASP A 197 -25.79 -7.93 -1.53
N TRP A 198 -24.79 -7.19 -2.00
CA TRP A 198 -24.99 -6.14 -3.00
C TRP A 198 -25.06 -6.71 -4.42
N GLU A 199 -25.99 -6.21 -5.20
CA GLU A 199 -26.15 -6.51 -6.62
C GLU A 199 -25.99 -5.22 -7.43
N VAL A 200 -25.25 -5.31 -8.54
CA VAL A 200 -25.00 -4.20 -9.47
C VAL A 200 -26.06 -4.25 -10.57
N TYR A 201 -26.57 -3.09 -10.98
CA TYR A 201 -27.56 -2.95 -12.06
C TYR A 201 -26.96 -2.12 -13.22
N PRO A 202 -26.13 -2.73 -14.09
CA PRO A 202 -25.44 -2.01 -15.17
C PRO A 202 -26.39 -1.28 -16.13
N GLU A 203 -27.61 -1.80 -16.33
CA GLU A 203 -28.64 -1.23 -17.18
C GLU A 203 -29.25 0.07 -16.65
N LEU A 204 -29.06 0.36 -15.37
CA LEU A 204 -29.44 1.63 -14.75
C LEU A 204 -28.29 2.64 -14.74
N THR A 205 -27.12 2.27 -15.26
CA THR A 205 -25.95 3.13 -15.26
C THR A 205 -26.23 4.42 -16.04
N GLU A 206 -25.90 5.55 -15.43
CA GLU A 206 -25.98 6.84 -16.11
C GLU A 206 -24.57 7.31 -16.45
N VAL A 207 -24.32 7.67 -17.71
CA VAL A 207 -23.01 8.19 -18.16
C VAL A 207 -23.13 9.60 -18.74
N GLN A 208 -22.13 10.43 -18.54
CA GLN A 208 -22.09 11.81 -19.02
C GLN A 208 -20.65 12.20 -19.37
N LEU A 209 -20.42 12.63 -20.61
CA LEU A 209 -19.11 13.10 -21.06
C LEU A 209 -18.91 14.58 -20.70
N LEU A 210 -17.77 14.86 -20.10
CA LEU A 210 -17.33 16.17 -19.62
C LEU A 210 -16.07 16.61 -20.37
N ASP A 211 -15.91 17.91 -20.54
CA ASP A 211 -14.66 18.55 -20.99
C ASP A 211 -14.16 18.01 -22.34
N ALA A 212 -15.11 17.68 -23.23
CA ALA A 212 -14.80 17.42 -24.63
C ALA A 212 -14.59 18.75 -25.38
N PRO A 213 -13.61 18.84 -26.29
CA PRO A 213 -13.37 20.07 -27.03
C PRO A 213 -14.57 20.49 -27.89
N PRO A 214 -14.93 21.78 -27.90
CA PRO A 214 -16.15 22.24 -28.58
C PRO A 214 -16.05 22.26 -30.11
N TYR A 215 -14.87 22.02 -30.69
CA TYR A 215 -14.60 22.06 -32.13
C TYR A 215 -13.52 21.04 -32.51
N ALA A 216 -13.59 20.51 -33.72
CA ALA A 216 -12.52 19.74 -34.32
C ALA A 216 -11.47 20.64 -34.97
N ARG A 217 -10.22 20.15 -35.09
CA ARG A 217 -9.24 20.79 -35.98
C ARG A 217 -9.70 20.75 -37.44
N LYS A 218 -9.38 21.81 -38.18
CA LYS A 218 -9.67 21.91 -39.62
C LYS A 218 -9.00 20.78 -40.41
N PHE A 219 -7.75 20.43 -40.10
CA PHE A 219 -7.02 19.34 -40.74
C PHE A 219 -6.45 18.35 -39.71
N HIS A 220 -6.15 17.12 -40.13
CA HIS A 220 -5.52 16.09 -39.30
C HIS A 220 -3.99 16.32 -39.22
N PRO A 221 -3.36 16.23 -38.04
CA PRO A 221 -1.94 16.57 -37.84
C PRO A 221 -0.97 15.46 -38.31
N THR A 222 -0.98 15.05 -39.57
CA THR A 222 -0.13 13.94 -40.06
C THR A 222 1.23 14.35 -40.61
N ILE A 223 1.48 15.64 -40.88
CA ILE A 223 2.69 16.03 -41.60
C ILE A 223 3.73 16.62 -40.64
N ALA A 224 4.79 15.86 -40.42
CA ALA A 224 6.02 16.23 -39.71
C ALA A 224 6.86 17.32 -40.44
N LEU A 225 6.23 18.32 -41.06
CA LEU A 225 6.90 19.49 -41.66
C LEU A 225 6.59 20.80 -40.93
N VAL A 226 5.83 20.79 -39.83
CA VAL A 226 5.48 22.00 -39.10
C VAL A 226 6.53 22.34 -38.05
N SER A 227 7.74 22.65 -38.51
CA SER A 227 8.74 23.29 -37.65
C SER A 227 8.91 24.78 -37.95
N ASN A 228 7.95 25.49 -38.59
CA ASN A 228 7.84 26.97 -38.60
C ASN A 228 6.72 27.57 -39.51
N TRP A 229 5.79 26.80 -40.09
CA TRP A 229 5.08 27.24 -41.31
C TRP A 229 3.56 27.06 -41.30
N ASN A 230 2.83 27.68 -40.37
CA ASN A 230 1.40 27.84 -40.60
C ASN A 230 0.77 28.97 -39.76
N TRP A 231 0.13 29.94 -40.43
CA TRP A 231 -0.67 31.00 -39.80
C TRP A 231 -2.16 30.64 -39.68
N ASP A 232 -2.59 29.52 -40.29
CA ASP A 232 -3.94 28.92 -40.10
C ASP A 232 -3.89 27.63 -39.26
N TYR A 233 -2.70 27.25 -38.78
CA TYR A 233 -2.57 26.34 -37.65
C TYR A 233 -3.01 27.13 -36.43
N VAL A 234 -4.27 26.91 -36.03
CA VAL A 234 -4.72 27.38 -34.73
C VAL A 234 -3.93 26.57 -33.70
N ASP A 235 -2.80 27.15 -33.27
CA ASP A 235 -2.12 26.76 -32.03
C ASP A 235 -3.22 26.55 -30.98
N PRO A 236 -3.19 25.44 -30.24
CA PRO A 236 -4.20 25.14 -29.26
C PRO A 236 -4.32 26.13 -28.09
N THR A 237 -3.74 27.33 -28.16
CA THR A 237 -4.08 28.46 -27.29
C THR A 237 -5.59 28.75 -27.18
N VAL A 238 -6.43 28.36 -28.16
CA VAL A 238 -7.91 28.39 -28.02
C VAL A 238 -8.47 27.19 -27.22
N TYR A 239 -7.73 26.07 -27.14
CA TYR A 239 -8.10 24.85 -26.39
C TYR A 239 -7.68 24.87 -24.90
N VAL A 240 -7.02 25.92 -24.41
CA VAL A 240 -6.51 25.93 -23.02
C VAL A 240 -7.52 26.54 -22.03
N ASP A 241 -8.47 27.36 -22.51
CA ASP A 241 -9.43 28.10 -21.68
C ASP A 241 -10.87 28.05 -22.27
N TYR A 242 -11.41 26.86 -22.54
CA TYR A 242 -12.85 26.71 -22.80
C TYR A 242 -13.61 26.36 -21.50
N PRO A 243 -14.85 26.84 -21.32
CA PRO A 243 -15.66 26.46 -20.17
C PRO A 243 -15.93 24.96 -20.20
N SER A 244 -15.92 24.33 -19.02
CA SER A 244 -16.34 22.94 -18.87
C SER A 244 -17.70 22.74 -19.53
N MET A 245 -17.77 21.74 -20.39
CA MET A 245 -18.93 21.49 -21.23
C MET A 245 -19.43 20.07 -21.00
N VAL A 246 -20.73 19.99 -20.75
CA VAL A 246 -21.49 18.75 -20.71
C VAL A 246 -22.07 18.51 -22.11
N LEU A 247 -21.63 17.46 -22.80
CA LEU A 247 -22.08 17.17 -24.17
C LEU A 247 -23.55 16.76 -24.24
N ARG A 248 -24.01 15.92 -23.30
CA ARG A 248 -25.42 15.58 -23.07
C ARG A 248 -25.63 15.25 -21.60
N ASP A 249 -26.79 15.59 -21.06
CA ASP A 249 -27.22 15.16 -19.73
C ASP A 249 -27.76 13.73 -19.79
N PHE A 250 -26.93 12.75 -19.39
CA PHE A 250 -27.31 11.34 -19.18
C PHE A 250 -28.19 10.74 -20.31
N PRO A 251 -27.66 10.65 -21.55
CA PRO A 251 -28.43 10.18 -22.70
C PRO A 251 -28.85 8.71 -22.54
N SER A 252 -30.15 8.44 -22.56
CA SER A 252 -30.72 7.08 -22.53
C SER A 252 -30.89 6.44 -23.91
N ASP A 253 -30.65 7.20 -24.98
CA ASP A 253 -30.79 6.81 -26.39
C ASP A 253 -29.51 6.21 -27.01
N GLN A 254 -28.45 6.04 -26.22
CA GLN A 254 -27.10 5.67 -26.67
C GLN A 254 -26.67 4.25 -26.25
N ILE A 255 -27.65 3.42 -25.91
CA ILE A 255 -27.43 2.06 -25.46
C ILE A 255 -27.36 1.15 -26.69
N VAL A 256 -26.23 0.46 -26.85
CA VAL A 256 -26.05 -0.58 -27.87
C VAL A 256 -25.62 -1.88 -27.20
N ASP A 257 -26.06 -3.00 -27.74
CA ASP A 257 -25.59 -4.31 -27.28
C ASP A 257 -24.37 -4.72 -28.13
N ILE A 258 -23.34 -5.24 -27.48
CA ILE A 258 -22.12 -5.77 -28.10
C ILE A 258 -21.86 -7.19 -27.59
N TYR A 259 -21.18 -8.00 -28.39
CA TYR A 259 -20.77 -9.34 -27.97
C TYR A 259 -19.31 -9.32 -27.48
N LEU A 260 -19.04 -9.90 -26.31
CA LEU A 260 -17.68 -10.13 -25.77
C LEU A 260 -17.50 -11.63 -25.44
N GLY A 261 -16.34 -12.23 -25.73
CA GLY A 261 -16.03 -13.64 -25.40
C GLY A 261 -15.08 -14.31 -26.40
N GLU A 262 -14.29 -15.30 -25.97
CA GLU A 262 -13.18 -15.89 -26.76
C GLU A 262 -13.55 -16.28 -28.20
N HIS A 263 -12.59 -16.12 -29.12
CA HIS A 263 -12.73 -16.38 -30.57
C HIS A 263 -13.31 -17.77 -30.94
N THR A 264 -13.48 -18.70 -29.99
CA THR A 264 -13.93 -20.07 -30.25
C THR A 264 -15.06 -20.62 -29.36
N VAL A 265 -15.49 -19.95 -28.27
CA VAL A 265 -16.58 -20.45 -27.39
C VAL A 265 -17.35 -19.31 -26.74
N ASP A 266 -18.69 -19.37 -26.80
CA ASP A 266 -19.69 -18.57 -26.08
C ASP A 266 -19.46 -17.04 -25.99
N LYS A 267 -19.95 -16.32 -27.00
CA LYS A 267 -20.06 -14.85 -26.98
C LYS A 267 -21.20 -14.42 -26.05
N GLU A 268 -20.88 -13.70 -24.98
CA GLU A 268 -21.86 -13.11 -24.06
C GLU A 268 -22.26 -11.70 -24.54
N LEU A 269 -23.54 -11.37 -24.36
CA LEU A 269 -24.11 -10.09 -24.79
C LEU A 269 -23.97 -9.06 -23.66
N PHE A 270 -23.25 -7.98 -23.92
CA PHE A 270 -23.07 -6.88 -22.99
C PHE A 270 -23.72 -5.60 -23.51
N ARG A 271 -24.26 -4.82 -22.58
CA ARG A 271 -24.82 -3.50 -22.85
C ARG A 271 -23.76 -2.43 -22.65
N VAL A 272 -23.53 -1.60 -23.66
CA VAL A 272 -22.58 -0.48 -23.59
C VAL A 272 -23.22 0.85 -23.98
N TYR A 273 -22.66 1.92 -23.44
CA TYR A 273 -23.05 3.30 -23.76
C TYR A 273 -22.11 3.85 -24.83
N GLU A 274 -22.64 4.22 -25.99
CA GLU A 274 -21.85 4.65 -27.15
C GLU A 274 -21.97 6.16 -27.40
N GLN A 275 -20.84 6.86 -27.36
CA GLN A 275 -20.74 8.31 -27.49
C GLN A 275 -19.73 8.71 -28.57
N TYR A 276 -20.02 9.84 -29.22
CA TYR A 276 -19.14 10.46 -30.21
C TYR A 276 -18.79 11.87 -29.75
N PHE A 277 -17.53 12.27 -29.92
CA PHE A 277 -17.01 13.58 -29.50
C PHE A 277 -15.79 13.95 -30.34
N PHE A 278 -15.37 15.21 -30.37
CA PHE A 278 -14.18 15.64 -31.11
C PHE A 278 -12.91 15.21 -30.38
N GLU A 279 -11.83 15.05 -31.14
CA GLU A 279 -10.51 14.79 -30.58
C GLU A 279 -10.09 15.80 -29.51
N ASN A 280 -9.30 15.34 -28.55
CA ASN A 280 -8.68 16.18 -27.55
C ASN A 280 -7.17 15.94 -27.56
N TYR A 281 -6.45 16.67 -28.41
CA TYR A 281 -5.03 16.47 -28.65
C TYR A 281 -4.28 17.81 -28.50
N LEU A 282 -3.57 17.97 -27.37
CA LEU A 282 -2.61 19.05 -27.15
C LEU A 282 -1.20 18.54 -27.41
N GLU A 283 -0.43 19.25 -28.23
CA GLU A 283 0.98 18.92 -28.49
C GLU A 283 1.84 19.10 -27.23
N ASP A 284 1.56 20.16 -26.48
CA ASP A 284 2.17 20.40 -25.18
C ASP A 284 1.31 19.77 -24.08
N VAL A 285 1.68 18.56 -23.66
CA VAL A 285 0.97 17.80 -22.62
C VAL A 285 0.91 18.53 -21.27
N SER A 286 1.80 19.49 -21.02
CA SER A 286 1.80 20.27 -19.78
C SER A 286 0.62 21.24 -19.66
N LYS A 287 -0.08 21.50 -20.78
CA LYS A 287 -1.26 22.39 -20.84
C LYS A 287 -2.56 21.69 -20.42
N TYR A 288 -2.55 20.38 -20.24
CA TYR A 288 -3.71 19.65 -19.73
C TYR A 288 -3.93 19.94 -18.24
N LYS A 289 -5.17 20.27 -17.88
CA LYS A 289 -5.62 20.62 -16.53
C LYS A 289 -6.91 19.87 -16.20
N ALA A 290 -6.92 19.26 -15.02
CA ALA A 290 -8.05 18.51 -14.48
C ALA A 290 -9.29 19.37 -14.32
N GLY A 291 -10.46 18.86 -14.72
CA GLY A 291 -11.74 19.57 -14.65
C GLY A 291 -11.80 20.85 -15.49
N VAL A 292 -10.89 20.99 -16.47
CA VAL A 292 -10.86 22.12 -17.41
C VAL A 292 -10.86 21.61 -18.84
N ASN A 293 -9.82 20.89 -19.25
CA ASN A 293 -9.63 20.50 -20.65
C ASN A 293 -9.16 19.05 -20.84
N ILE A 294 -9.29 18.22 -19.80
CA ILE A 294 -9.08 16.77 -19.90
C ILE A 294 -10.45 16.10 -19.96
N THR A 295 -10.74 15.47 -21.10
CA THR A 295 -12.03 14.81 -21.34
C THR A 295 -12.25 13.69 -20.33
N SER A 296 -13.39 13.73 -19.66
CA SER A 296 -13.70 12.85 -18.53
C SER A 296 -15.12 12.29 -18.65
N LEU A 297 -15.35 11.09 -18.13
CA LEU A 297 -16.66 10.45 -18.06
C LEU A 297 -17.17 10.49 -16.62
N LYS A 298 -18.28 11.18 -16.39
CA LYS A 298 -19.05 11.03 -15.17
C LYS A 298 -19.96 9.81 -15.29
N VAL A 299 -19.88 8.90 -14.33
CA VAL A 299 -20.66 7.66 -14.28
C VAL A 299 -21.38 7.55 -12.93
N LYS A 300 -22.63 7.08 -12.96
CA LYS A 300 -23.39 6.66 -11.78
C LYS A 300 -23.80 5.20 -11.96
N ILE A 301 -23.34 4.34 -11.06
CA ILE A 301 -23.63 2.91 -11.07
C ILE A 301 -24.57 2.62 -9.91
N HIS A 302 -25.70 1.99 -10.20
CA HIS A 302 -26.73 1.67 -9.19
C HIS A 302 -26.50 0.28 -8.60
N LEU A 303 -26.57 0.19 -7.27
CA LEU A 303 -26.44 -1.03 -6.51
C LEU A 303 -27.62 -1.18 -5.54
N PHE A 304 -28.04 -2.42 -5.31
CA PHE A 304 -29.11 -2.78 -4.37
C PHE A 304 -28.64 -3.87 -3.42
N ASN A 305 -28.85 -3.69 -2.12
CA ASN A 305 -28.55 -4.69 -1.11
C ASN A 305 -29.77 -5.58 -0.84
N LYS A 306 -29.64 -6.90 -1.08
CA LYS A 306 -30.73 -7.87 -0.94
C LYS A 306 -31.11 -8.17 0.51
N GLU A 307 -30.19 -8.00 1.45
CA GLU A 307 -30.42 -8.27 2.88
C GLU A 307 -31.03 -7.05 3.59
N THR A 308 -30.45 -5.87 3.38
CA THR A 308 -30.86 -4.62 4.06
C THR A 308 -31.94 -3.84 3.33
N VAL A 309 -32.21 -4.16 2.05
CA VAL A 309 -33.16 -3.45 1.17
C VAL A 309 -32.74 -1.99 0.93
N GLU A 310 -31.43 -1.72 0.94
CA GLU A 310 -30.86 -0.40 0.72
C GLU A 310 -30.43 -0.20 -0.74
N ASN A 311 -30.60 1.01 -1.25
CA ASN A 311 -30.07 1.44 -2.55
C ASN A 311 -28.80 2.25 -2.35
N LYS A 312 -27.83 2.07 -3.25
CA LYS A 312 -26.60 2.84 -3.28
C LYS A 312 -26.22 3.21 -4.70
N ILE A 313 -25.60 4.38 -4.85
CA ILE A 313 -25.06 4.84 -6.13
C ILE A 313 -23.56 5.05 -5.97
N ILE A 314 -22.76 4.37 -6.78
CA ILE A 314 -21.35 4.70 -6.98
C ILE A 314 -21.29 5.78 -8.05
N GLU A 315 -21.00 7.02 -7.63
CA GLU A 315 -20.77 8.14 -8.53
C GLU A 315 -19.27 8.41 -8.68
N ARG A 316 -18.77 8.47 -9.91
CA ARG A 316 -17.36 8.71 -10.23
C ARG A 316 -17.21 9.65 -11.43
N VAL A 317 -16.13 10.42 -11.46
CA VAL A 317 -15.68 11.19 -12.63
C VAL A 317 -14.34 10.62 -13.04
N ILE A 318 -14.28 10.02 -14.23
CA ILE A 318 -13.18 9.21 -14.73
C ILE A 318 -12.47 9.96 -15.85
N PRO A 319 -11.19 10.36 -15.73
CA PRO A 319 -10.42 10.83 -16.88
C PRO A 319 -10.39 9.79 -17.98
N ILE A 320 -10.54 10.19 -19.24
CA ILE A 320 -10.24 9.31 -20.37
C ILE A 320 -8.79 9.57 -20.78
N ASN A 321 -7.88 8.74 -20.27
CA ASN A 321 -6.46 8.78 -20.60
C ASN A 321 -5.87 7.35 -20.62
N ASP A 322 -4.66 7.19 -21.17
CA ASP A 322 -3.99 5.89 -21.29
C ASP A 322 -3.54 5.29 -19.93
N PHE A 323 -3.65 6.06 -18.83
CA PHE A 323 -3.19 5.67 -17.51
C PHE A 323 -4.15 6.19 -16.43
N GLY A 324 -5.07 5.32 -15.99
CA GLY A 324 -6.02 5.65 -14.93
C GLY A 324 -5.33 6.11 -13.64
N TYR A 325 -5.25 7.44 -13.41
CA TYR A 325 -4.78 8.04 -12.16
C TYR A 325 -5.03 9.54 -11.99
N ASP A 326 -4.91 10.00 -10.74
CA ASP A 326 -5.33 11.27 -10.11
C ASP A 326 -4.41 12.52 -10.34
N TRP A 327 -5.02 13.68 -10.11
CA TRP A 327 -5.00 14.88 -10.93
C TRP A 327 -4.11 16.03 -10.40
N GLY A 328 -2.94 15.70 -9.87
CA GLY A 328 -2.12 16.68 -9.10
C GLY A 328 -0.91 17.31 -9.78
N ASN A 329 -0.39 16.74 -10.89
CA ASN A 329 0.76 17.31 -11.61
C ASN A 329 0.96 16.62 -12.97
N VAL A 330 0.59 17.28 -14.06
CA VAL A 330 0.50 16.71 -15.42
C VAL A 330 1.82 16.86 -16.19
N SER A 331 2.93 16.48 -15.57
CA SER A 331 4.23 16.42 -16.24
C SER A 331 4.59 14.97 -16.55
N GLY A 332 4.16 14.48 -17.71
CA GLY A 332 4.60 13.19 -18.28
C GLY A 332 3.52 12.18 -18.69
N HIS A 333 2.24 12.58 -18.77
CA HIS A 333 1.14 11.67 -19.12
C HIS A 333 0.54 11.95 -20.50
N ASP A 334 0.08 10.92 -21.20
CA ASP A 334 -0.60 11.04 -22.49
C ASP A 334 -2.13 11.09 -22.30
N CYS A 335 -2.66 12.31 -22.21
CA CYS A 335 -4.11 12.58 -22.15
C CYS A 335 -4.72 12.82 -23.55
N ARG A 336 -3.99 12.48 -24.61
CA ARG A 336 -4.38 12.82 -25.99
C ARG A 336 -5.38 11.81 -26.53
N LEU A 337 -6.59 12.27 -26.83
CA LEU A 337 -7.62 11.52 -27.52
C LEU A 337 -7.55 11.87 -29.00
N MET A 338 -7.20 10.89 -29.83
CA MET A 338 -6.92 11.08 -31.24
C MET A 338 -8.20 10.94 -32.06
N ARG A 339 -8.40 11.83 -33.03
CA ARG A 339 -9.47 11.67 -34.02
C ARG A 339 -9.33 10.34 -34.77
N ASN A 340 -10.43 9.84 -35.30
CA ASN A 340 -10.48 8.56 -36.03
C ASN A 340 -10.08 7.34 -35.17
N THR A 341 -10.12 7.47 -33.83
CA THR A 341 -9.94 6.38 -32.86
C THR A 341 -11.25 6.01 -32.13
N ALA A 342 -11.50 4.72 -31.97
CA ALA A 342 -12.56 4.19 -31.11
C ALA A 342 -11.96 3.64 -29.80
N TYR A 343 -12.64 3.91 -28.69
CA TYR A 343 -12.21 3.58 -27.33
C TYR A 343 -13.29 2.74 -26.64
N LEU A 344 -12.89 1.76 -25.83
CA LEU A 344 -13.74 1.04 -24.88
C LEU A 344 -13.23 1.28 -23.46
N LEU A 345 -14.08 1.86 -22.62
CA LEU A 345 -13.85 2.04 -21.19
C LEU A 345 -14.59 0.94 -20.43
N ASP A 346 -13.85 -0.05 -19.93
CA ASP A 346 -14.34 -1.15 -19.10
C ASP A 346 -14.27 -0.79 -17.62
N ILE A 347 -15.43 -0.62 -17.00
CA ILE A 347 -15.59 -0.30 -15.58
C ILE A 347 -16.05 -1.56 -14.85
N GLN A 348 -15.15 -2.15 -14.08
CA GLN A 348 -15.38 -3.35 -13.29
C GLN A 348 -15.71 -2.99 -11.85
N VAL A 349 -16.89 -3.37 -11.36
CA VAL A 349 -17.28 -3.11 -9.97
C VAL A 349 -16.69 -4.18 -9.06
N LEU A 350 -15.70 -3.83 -8.23
CA LEU A 350 -14.99 -4.77 -7.37
C LEU A 350 -15.67 -4.94 -6.01
N SER A 351 -16.26 -3.87 -5.47
CA SER A 351 -16.99 -3.90 -4.20
C SER A 351 -18.05 -2.78 -4.19
N PRO A 352 -18.92 -2.68 -3.17
CA PRO A 352 -19.88 -1.58 -3.07
C PRO A 352 -19.23 -0.19 -3.02
N GLU A 353 -17.94 -0.09 -2.72
CA GLU A 353 -17.19 1.17 -2.66
C GLU A 353 -16.17 1.33 -3.80
N ASP A 354 -15.85 0.26 -4.53
CA ASP A 354 -14.64 0.21 -5.35
C ASP A 354 -14.90 -0.24 -6.79
N ILE A 355 -14.23 0.42 -7.72
CA ILE A 355 -14.28 0.12 -9.16
C ILE A 355 -12.86 0.09 -9.72
N GLU A 356 -12.66 -0.74 -10.73
CA GLU A 356 -11.48 -0.74 -11.58
C GLU A 356 -11.88 -0.25 -12.97
N VAL A 357 -11.00 0.51 -13.62
CA VAL A 357 -11.28 1.17 -14.89
C VAL A 357 -10.15 0.85 -15.87
N ASN A 358 -10.51 0.29 -17.02
CA ASN A 358 -9.58 -0.06 -18.08
C ASN A 358 -9.99 0.62 -19.39
N LEU A 359 -9.03 1.23 -20.09
CA LEU A 359 -9.25 1.86 -21.40
C LEU A 359 -8.59 1.01 -22.51
N HIS A 360 -9.36 0.69 -23.54
CA HIS A 360 -8.93 -0.13 -24.67
C HIS A 360 -9.14 0.63 -25.99
N LEU A 361 -8.25 0.41 -26.95
CA LEU A 361 -8.43 0.86 -28.33
C LEU A 361 -9.24 -0.20 -29.09
N GLN A 362 -10.24 0.23 -29.85
CA GLN A 362 -11.08 -0.63 -30.67
C GLN A 362 -10.95 -0.29 -32.16
N ASP A 363 -11.18 -1.29 -33.01
CA ASP A 363 -11.50 -1.07 -34.40
C ASP A 363 -12.88 -0.39 -34.57
N TRP A 364 -12.96 0.57 -35.48
CA TRP A 364 -14.16 1.39 -35.68
C TRP A 364 -15.33 0.62 -36.30
N TRP A 365 -15.01 -0.44 -37.06
CA TRP A 365 -15.96 -1.20 -37.88
C TRP A 365 -16.07 -2.69 -37.52
N ALA A 366 -15.16 -3.20 -36.69
CA ALA A 366 -15.19 -4.57 -36.20
C ALA A 366 -15.59 -4.58 -34.72
N GLU A 367 -16.56 -5.44 -34.38
CA GLU A 367 -16.84 -5.81 -33.00
C GLU A 367 -15.63 -6.59 -32.47
N GLU A 368 -14.72 -5.89 -31.80
CA GLU A 368 -13.54 -6.48 -31.18
C GLU A 368 -13.93 -7.39 -30.01
N THR A 369 -13.39 -8.60 -30.05
CA THR A 369 -13.38 -9.58 -28.97
C THR A 369 -12.44 -9.13 -27.85
N VAL A 370 -12.93 -9.00 -26.62
CA VAL A 370 -12.10 -8.83 -25.41
C VAL A 370 -12.03 -10.18 -24.69
N ASP A 371 -10.84 -10.76 -24.59
CA ASP A 371 -10.61 -12.05 -23.91
C ASP A 371 -10.35 -11.82 -22.40
N GLY A 372 -11.15 -12.48 -21.53
CA GLY A 372 -10.88 -12.64 -20.09
C GLY A 372 -10.79 -11.35 -19.23
N ASP A 373 -10.29 -11.52 -17.99
CA ASP A 373 -9.82 -10.41 -17.14
C ASP A 373 -8.68 -9.70 -17.87
N ILE A 374 -8.88 -8.41 -18.19
CA ILE A 374 -8.07 -7.72 -19.20
C ILE A 374 -6.69 -7.33 -18.61
N PRO A 375 -5.57 -7.72 -19.24
CA PRO A 375 -4.24 -7.56 -18.64
C PRO A 375 -3.71 -6.13 -18.77
N GLY A 376 -3.84 -5.34 -17.71
CA GLY A 376 -2.77 -4.39 -17.35
C GLY A 376 -1.55 -5.16 -16.82
N VAL A 377 -0.38 -4.53 -16.67
CA VAL A 377 0.74 -5.18 -15.96
C VAL A 377 0.22 -5.60 -14.60
N SER A 378 0.07 -6.91 -14.40
CA SER A 378 -0.43 -7.45 -13.15
C SER A 378 0.65 -7.27 -12.09
N PHE A 379 0.19 -6.95 -10.89
CA PHE A 379 1.06 -6.82 -9.74
C PHE A 379 0.36 -7.44 -8.54
N MET A 380 1.17 -7.95 -7.62
CA MET A 380 0.72 -8.49 -6.37
C MET A 380 0.93 -7.48 -5.25
N VAL A 381 -0.03 -7.46 -4.34
CA VAL A 381 0.09 -6.80 -3.05
C VAL A 381 -0.12 -7.89 -2.00
N ASP A 382 0.78 -7.99 -1.03
CA ASP A 382 0.73 -9.05 -0.01
C ASP A 382 -0.42 -8.89 1.01
N LYS A 383 -1.11 -7.74 0.98
CA LYS A 383 -2.21 -7.41 1.90
C LYS A 383 -3.41 -6.81 1.17
N THR A 384 -4.59 -7.21 1.60
CA THR A 384 -5.87 -6.67 1.12
C THR A 384 -6.30 -5.42 1.87
N GLU A 385 -5.84 -5.24 3.11
CA GLU A 385 -6.06 -4.07 3.95
C GLU A 385 -4.88 -3.87 4.90
N VAL A 386 -4.70 -2.66 5.42
CA VAL A 386 -3.60 -2.33 6.31
C VAL A 386 -4.14 -1.67 7.58
N PRO A 387 -4.00 -2.33 8.76
CA PRO A 387 -4.27 -1.68 10.03
C PRO A 387 -3.25 -0.55 10.23
N VAL A 388 -3.70 0.63 10.66
CA VAL A 388 -2.84 1.77 10.97
C VAL A 388 -3.18 2.33 12.34
N ILE A 389 -2.18 2.34 13.22
CA ILE A 389 -2.21 3.09 14.47
C ILE A 389 -2.08 4.58 14.12
N PRO A 390 -3.12 5.40 14.39
CA PRO A 390 -3.18 6.78 13.92
C PRO A 390 -2.41 7.75 14.83
N TYR A 391 -1.79 7.27 15.91
CA TYR A 391 -1.20 8.09 16.96
C TYR A 391 0.25 7.68 17.24
N GLY A 392 1.18 8.55 16.86
CA GLY A 392 2.55 8.55 17.41
C GLY A 392 3.37 7.33 17.06
N VAL A 393 3.16 6.72 15.89
CA VAL A 393 4.08 5.73 15.30
C VAL A 393 5.24 6.49 14.69
N THR A 394 6.28 6.74 15.49
CA THR A 394 7.45 7.53 15.05
C THR A 394 8.63 6.66 14.59
N ASP A 395 8.62 5.36 14.90
CA ASP A 395 9.49 4.36 14.26
C ASP A 395 8.77 3.80 13.02
N PRO A 396 9.37 3.84 11.81
CA PRO A 396 8.71 3.39 10.60
C PRO A 396 8.22 1.93 10.68
N ALA A 397 6.92 1.75 10.44
CA ALA A 397 6.24 0.46 10.55
C ALA A 397 5.90 -0.13 9.17
N PRO A 398 6.02 -1.46 8.96
CA PRO A 398 5.69 -2.11 7.70
C PRO A 398 4.21 -1.96 7.32
N ALA A 399 3.96 -1.56 6.08
CA ALA A 399 2.63 -1.43 5.48
C ALA A 399 2.30 -2.70 4.68
N PHE A 400 2.87 -2.86 3.50
CA PHE A 400 2.65 -3.94 2.52
C PHE A 400 3.84 -4.03 1.56
N GLU A 401 3.92 -5.10 0.79
CA GLU A 401 4.89 -5.32 -0.28
C GLU A 401 4.17 -5.36 -1.64
N VAL A 402 4.72 -4.64 -2.62
CA VAL A 402 4.21 -4.59 -4.00
C VAL A 402 5.21 -5.29 -4.91
N VAL A 403 4.76 -6.31 -5.64
CA VAL A 403 5.59 -7.05 -6.60
C VAL A 403 4.92 -6.99 -7.97
N PRO A 404 5.48 -6.26 -8.95
CA PRO A 404 4.98 -6.34 -10.32
C PRO A 404 5.47 -7.63 -10.99
N ASP A 405 4.65 -8.19 -11.89
CA ASP A 405 4.97 -9.44 -12.57
C ASP A 405 6.12 -9.27 -13.57
N ASP A 406 6.23 -8.08 -14.18
CA ASP A 406 7.30 -7.64 -15.06
C ASP A 406 7.90 -6.30 -14.60
N PRO A 407 9.13 -5.95 -15.02
CA PRO A 407 9.69 -4.61 -14.85
C PRO A 407 8.72 -3.49 -15.21
N ALA A 408 8.34 -2.69 -14.21
CA ALA A 408 7.28 -1.71 -14.33
C ALA A 408 7.56 -0.44 -13.52
N PHE A 409 6.91 0.64 -13.95
CA PHE A 409 6.83 1.87 -13.20
C PHE A 409 5.72 1.77 -12.14
N LEU A 410 6.08 1.98 -10.88
CA LEU A 410 5.15 2.06 -9.76
C LEU A 410 4.92 3.52 -9.36
N ASP A 411 3.64 3.88 -9.20
CA ASP A 411 3.19 5.11 -8.55
C ASP A 411 2.38 4.75 -7.31
N ILE A 412 2.91 5.05 -6.13
CA ILE A 412 2.26 4.74 -4.85
C ILE A 412 2.03 6.03 -4.09
N SER A 413 0.80 6.26 -3.64
CA SER A 413 0.48 7.42 -2.82
C SER A 413 -0.58 7.15 -1.77
N LEU A 414 -0.75 8.09 -0.85
CA LEU A 414 -1.84 8.10 0.11
C LEU A 414 -3.02 8.92 -0.43
N VAL A 415 -4.24 8.39 -0.31
CA VAL A 415 -5.48 9.11 -0.62
C VAL A 415 -6.49 8.99 0.51
N ASP A 416 -7.33 10.00 0.70
CA ASP A 416 -8.41 9.97 1.69
C ASP A 416 -9.61 9.13 1.20
N LYS A 417 -10.67 9.08 2.01
CA LYS A 417 -11.91 8.35 1.69
C LYS A 417 -12.64 8.87 0.44
N ASP A 418 -12.36 10.12 0.05
CA ASP A 418 -12.92 10.77 -1.14
C ASP A 418 -11.90 10.73 -2.30
N TYR A 419 -10.88 9.86 -2.19
CA TYR A 419 -9.81 9.60 -3.16
C TYR A 419 -8.89 10.79 -3.44
N LYS A 420 -8.89 11.81 -2.58
CA LYS A 420 -8.02 12.98 -2.72
C LYS A 420 -6.65 12.68 -2.15
N SER A 421 -5.60 13.14 -2.84
CA SER A 421 -4.22 12.98 -2.41
C SER A 421 -3.97 13.59 -1.01
N VAL A 422 -3.27 12.84 -0.15
CA VAL A 422 -2.98 13.23 1.25
C VAL A 422 -1.48 13.47 1.43
N ASP A 423 -1.10 14.71 1.68
CA ASP A 423 0.29 15.08 1.93
C ASP A 423 0.74 14.81 3.39
N GLN A 424 2.05 14.99 3.64
CA GLN A 424 2.65 14.77 4.96
C GLN A 424 2.17 15.76 6.03
N SER A 425 1.54 16.89 5.67
CA SER A 425 1.06 17.87 6.65
C SER A 425 -0.10 17.34 7.48
N ASN A 426 -0.81 16.32 6.95
CA ASN A 426 -1.84 15.56 7.66
C ASN A 426 -1.27 14.62 8.72
N GLY A 427 0.06 14.48 8.79
CA GLY A 427 0.72 13.71 9.83
C GLY A 427 0.82 12.21 9.55
N PHE A 428 0.51 11.77 8.33
CA PHE A 428 0.84 10.43 7.82
C PHE A 428 2.04 10.59 6.89
N VAL A 429 3.07 9.77 7.04
CA VAL A 429 4.26 9.82 6.17
C VAL A 429 4.56 8.45 5.60
N LEU A 430 4.69 8.36 4.27
CA LEU A 430 5.13 7.14 3.58
C LEU A 430 6.65 7.01 3.56
N TRP A 431 7.11 5.77 3.58
CA TRP A 431 8.49 5.36 3.42
C TRP A 431 8.54 4.10 2.55
N TYR A 432 9.66 3.85 1.91
CA TYR A 432 9.86 2.65 1.10
C TYR A 432 11.28 2.13 1.22
N LYS A 433 11.45 0.85 0.91
CA LYS A 433 12.76 0.18 0.82
C LYS A 433 12.80 -0.64 -0.45
N LEU A 434 13.86 -0.46 -1.25
CA LEU A 434 14.07 -1.31 -2.42
C LEU A 434 14.65 -2.66 -1.97
N PRO A 435 14.42 -3.73 -2.73
CA PRO A 435 14.88 -5.06 -2.33
C PRO A 435 16.41 -5.26 -2.43
N LYS A 436 17.11 -4.40 -3.19
CA LYS A 436 18.57 -4.43 -3.35
C LYS A 436 19.31 -3.31 -2.60
N ASP A 437 18.62 -2.23 -2.22
CA ASP A 437 19.19 -1.20 -1.34
C ASP A 437 18.64 -1.36 0.09
N GLY A 438 19.56 -1.39 1.06
CA GLY A 438 19.21 -1.70 2.44
C GLY A 438 18.58 -0.53 3.19
N SER A 439 18.50 0.66 2.58
CA SER A 439 18.17 1.90 3.29
C SER A 439 16.69 2.24 3.16
N LEU A 440 16.04 2.39 4.31
CA LEU A 440 14.70 2.93 4.39
C LEU A 440 14.70 4.39 3.91
N THR A 441 13.89 4.69 2.90
CA THR A 441 13.82 6.01 2.26
C THR A 441 12.48 6.68 2.53
N LYS A 442 12.51 7.95 2.93
CA LYS A 442 11.30 8.76 3.17
C LYS A 442 10.68 9.19 1.84
N ALA A 443 9.36 9.13 1.72
CA ALA A 443 8.65 9.68 0.57
C ALA A 443 8.77 11.22 0.51
N PRO A 444 8.58 11.84 -0.67
CA PRO A 444 8.45 13.29 -0.81
C PRO A 444 7.25 13.84 -0.02
N SER A 445 7.21 15.16 0.18
CA SER A 445 6.23 15.83 1.06
C SER A 445 4.76 15.60 0.68
N ASP A 446 4.49 15.26 -0.57
CA ASP A 446 3.16 14.91 -1.10
C ASP A 446 2.75 13.44 -0.84
N ASN A 447 3.58 12.66 -0.13
CA ASN A 447 3.42 11.22 0.08
C ASN A 447 3.23 10.44 -1.23
N ARG A 448 3.92 10.82 -2.31
CA ARG A 448 3.86 10.09 -3.58
C ARG A 448 5.23 9.56 -3.98
N ILE A 449 5.32 8.25 -4.17
CA ILE A 449 6.53 7.53 -4.57
C ILE A 449 6.36 7.11 -6.02
N ARG A 450 7.33 7.46 -6.86
CA ARG A 450 7.35 7.19 -8.30
C ARG A 450 8.67 6.54 -8.66
N ILE A 451 8.64 5.26 -9.04
CA ILE A 451 9.87 4.48 -9.19
C ILE A 451 9.72 3.34 -10.21
N ASN A 452 10.76 3.14 -11.03
CA ASN A 452 10.87 1.94 -11.84
C ASN A 452 11.45 0.81 -11.00
N VAL A 453 10.72 -0.30 -10.92
CA VAL A 453 11.18 -1.54 -10.31
C VAL A 453 11.29 -2.60 -11.40
N THR A 454 12.14 -3.60 -11.17
CA THR A 454 12.21 -4.76 -12.06
C THR A 454 11.08 -5.71 -11.67
N ASN A 455 11.37 -6.86 -11.10
CA ASN A 455 10.38 -7.82 -10.60
C ASN A 455 10.59 -8.15 -9.12
N MET A 456 11.38 -7.33 -8.43
CA MET A 456 11.67 -7.52 -7.02
C MET A 456 10.77 -6.58 -6.21
N GLY A 457 10.15 -7.11 -5.15
CA GLY A 457 9.13 -6.40 -4.37
C GLY A 457 9.60 -5.09 -3.73
N LEU A 458 8.80 -4.04 -3.88
CA LEU A 458 8.94 -2.77 -3.18
C LEU A 458 8.22 -2.87 -1.83
N ARG A 459 8.96 -2.71 -0.73
CA ARG A 459 8.39 -2.72 0.61
C ARG A 459 8.00 -1.33 1.05
N MET A 460 6.75 -1.19 1.47
CA MET A 460 6.16 0.06 1.92
C MET A 460 6.09 0.10 3.44
N PHE A 461 6.32 1.29 3.99
CA PHE A 461 6.29 1.55 5.43
C PHE A 461 5.63 2.91 5.69
N PHE A 462 5.30 3.18 6.95
CA PHE A 462 4.73 4.46 7.34
C PHE A 462 5.13 4.91 8.74
N THR A 463 5.02 6.21 8.98
CA THR A 463 4.97 6.80 10.32
C THR A 463 3.72 7.68 10.46
N THR A 464 3.24 7.83 11.69
CA THR A 464 2.08 8.68 12.02
C THR A 464 2.41 9.61 13.19
N VAL A 465 1.94 10.85 13.11
CA VAL A 465 1.88 11.78 14.24
C VAL A 465 0.42 11.95 14.71
N LYS A 466 0.17 12.82 15.68
CA LYS A 466 -1.17 13.08 16.22
C LYS A 466 -2.20 13.35 15.10
N ASN A 467 -3.26 12.53 15.04
CA ASN A 467 -4.34 12.56 14.04
C ASN A 467 -3.91 12.17 12.62
N GLY A 468 -2.78 11.49 12.47
CA GLY A 468 -2.19 11.10 11.20
C GLY A 468 -2.90 9.96 10.48
N ASN A 469 -4.21 9.79 10.64
CA ASN A 469 -4.99 8.83 9.84
C ASN A 469 -6.31 9.48 9.40
N PRO A 470 -6.36 10.05 8.18
CA PRO A 470 -7.60 10.58 7.62
C PRO A 470 -8.58 9.48 7.18
N GLY A 471 -8.24 8.20 7.34
CA GLY A 471 -8.87 7.10 6.63
C GLY A 471 -8.43 7.07 5.16
N GLY A 472 -9.15 6.30 4.33
CA GLY A 472 -8.87 6.19 2.90
C GLY A 472 -8.00 4.99 2.56
N PHE A 473 -7.07 5.17 1.63
CA PHE A 473 -6.41 4.07 0.94
C PHE A 473 -4.94 4.36 0.65
N PHE A 474 -4.13 3.30 0.65
CA PHE A 474 -2.90 3.31 -0.13
C PHE A 474 -3.27 3.02 -1.57
N ARG A 475 -2.96 3.95 -2.46
CA ARG A 475 -3.21 3.81 -3.88
C ARG A 475 -1.91 3.36 -4.55
N VAL A 476 -1.96 2.22 -5.23
CA VAL A 476 -0.82 1.60 -5.93
C VAL A 476 -1.16 1.47 -7.39
N THR A 477 -0.41 2.12 -8.26
CA THR A 477 -0.52 1.99 -9.72
C THR A 477 0.72 1.34 -10.29
N CYS A 478 0.51 0.33 -11.13
CA CYS A 478 1.52 -0.35 -11.92
C CYS A 478 1.06 -0.39 -13.37
N GLY A 479 1.71 0.38 -14.25
CA GLY A 479 1.24 0.54 -15.63
C GLY A 479 -0.21 1.04 -15.68
N ARG A 480 -1.12 0.23 -16.26
CA ARG A 480 -2.56 0.54 -16.39
C ARG A 480 -3.43 0.05 -15.22
N SER A 481 -2.85 -0.67 -14.27
CA SER A 481 -3.58 -1.27 -13.15
C SER A 481 -3.44 -0.41 -11.90
N THR A 482 -4.55 -0.07 -11.24
CA THR A 482 -4.55 0.64 -9.94
C THR A 482 -5.29 -0.18 -8.89
N ARG A 483 -4.70 -0.32 -7.70
CA ARG A 483 -5.33 -0.92 -6.53
C ARG A 483 -5.37 0.05 -5.37
N TYR A 484 -6.49 0.04 -4.66
CA TYR A 484 -6.70 0.79 -3.43
C TYR A 484 -6.71 -0.17 -2.26
N ILE A 485 -5.70 -0.08 -1.41
CA ILE A 485 -5.56 -0.92 -0.22
C ILE A 485 -6.15 -0.12 0.96
N PRO A 486 -7.28 -0.55 1.54
CA PRO A 486 -7.93 0.20 2.60
C PRO A 486 -7.05 0.37 3.85
N ILE A 487 -7.13 1.55 4.44
CA ILE A 487 -6.52 1.86 5.72
C ILE A 487 -7.57 1.70 6.81
N ILE A 488 -7.37 0.73 7.69
CA ILE A 488 -8.30 0.46 8.81
C ILE A 488 -7.71 0.95 10.13
N THR A 489 -8.53 1.55 10.99
CA THR A 489 -8.10 1.92 12.34
C THR A 489 -8.38 0.76 13.31
N PRO A 490 -7.37 0.19 13.98
CA PRO A 490 -7.58 -0.89 14.93
C PRO A 490 -8.44 -0.45 16.12
N LYS A 491 -9.30 -1.36 16.59
CA LYS A 491 -9.87 -1.27 17.94
C LYS A 491 -8.83 -1.71 18.95
N TYR A 492 -8.72 -1.00 20.08
CA TYR A 492 -7.71 -1.27 21.10
C TYR A 492 -8.29 -1.99 22.31
N VAL A 493 -7.58 -3.03 22.77
CA VAL A 493 -7.78 -3.65 24.08
C VAL A 493 -6.77 -3.07 25.07
N ARG A 494 -7.22 -2.62 26.25
CA ARG A 494 -6.31 -2.20 27.34
C ARG A 494 -5.74 -3.41 28.05
N THR A 495 -4.44 -3.66 27.91
CA THR A 495 -3.77 -4.82 28.53
C THR A 495 -3.56 -4.64 30.04
N ASP A 496 -3.60 -3.40 30.51
CA ASP A 496 -3.54 -3.00 31.92
C ASP A 496 -4.89 -3.04 32.64
N GLU A 497 -5.99 -3.28 31.92
CA GLU A 497 -7.35 -3.46 32.50
C GLU A 497 -7.85 -4.90 32.34
N MET A 498 -7.00 -5.82 31.88
CA MET A 498 -7.35 -7.23 31.78
C MET A 498 -7.47 -7.87 33.16
N PHE A 499 -8.27 -8.95 33.24
CA PHE A 499 -8.48 -9.73 34.47
C PHE A 499 -9.28 -9.04 35.59
N ASN A 500 -10.21 -8.14 35.23
CA ASN A 500 -11.11 -7.41 36.15
C ASN A 500 -10.37 -6.57 37.21
N LYS A 501 -9.11 -6.20 36.96
CA LYS A 501 -8.32 -5.31 37.79
C LYS A 501 -7.52 -4.38 36.89
N SER A 502 -7.63 -3.07 37.12
CA SER A 502 -6.74 -2.09 36.50
C SER A 502 -5.38 -2.15 37.20
N MET A 503 -4.38 -2.79 36.60
CA MET A 503 -3.05 -2.95 37.18
C MET A 503 -1.98 -2.95 36.10
N THR A 504 -0.99 -2.08 36.27
CA THR A 504 0.19 -2.03 35.41
C THR A 504 1.17 -3.17 35.74
N SER A 505 2.01 -3.56 34.79
CA SER A 505 3.00 -4.63 34.94
C SER A 505 4.19 -4.41 33.98
N ASN A 506 5.23 -5.24 34.08
CA ASN A 506 6.34 -5.36 33.12
C ASN A 506 6.09 -6.37 32.00
N CYS A 507 5.07 -7.23 32.12
CA CYS A 507 4.66 -8.14 31.08
C CYS A 507 3.17 -7.94 30.77
N TYR A 508 2.80 -7.91 29.49
CA TYR A 508 1.40 -7.89 29.06
C TYR A 508 1.13 -9.05 28.11
N ILE A 509 -0.01 -9.71 28.29
CA ILE A 509 -0.42 -10.84 27.47
C ILE A 509 -1.29 -10.34 26.31
N ALA A 510 -0.95 -10.72 25.09
CA ALA A 510 -1.77 -10.48 23.91
C ALA A 510 -2.29 -11.82 23.38
N GLU A 511 -3.57 -12.12 23.62
CA GLU A 511 -4.13 -13.45 23.37
C GLU A 511 -4.44 -13.73 21.89
N LYS A 512 -4.72 -12.66 21.12
CA LYS A 512 -5.16 -12.74 19.73
C LYS A 512 -4.65 -11.56 18.90
N GLU A 513 -4.88 -11.63 17.60
CA GLU A 513 -4.69 -10.50 16.68
C GLU A 513 -5.45 -9.24 17.13
N GLY A 514 -4.86 -8.08 16.88
CA GLY A 514 -5.53 -6.79 17.04
C GLY A 514 -4.67 -5.69 17.66
N GLY A 515 -5.32 -4.55 17.90
CA GLY A 515 -4.72 -3.40 18.57
C GLY A 515 -4.74 -3.57 20.09
N TYR A 516 -3.63 -3.23 20.73
CA TYR A 516 -3.47 -3.26 22.18
C TYR A 516 -2.89 -1.94 22.69
N ARG A 517 -3.13 -1.64 23.96
CA ARG A 517 -2.56 -0.48 24.64
C ARG A 517 -2.38 -0.67 26.14
N PHE A 518 -1.45 0.06 26.73
CA PHE A 518 -1.27 0.16 28.18
C PHE A 518 -0.64 1.51 28.57
N ALA A 519 -0.72 1.86 29.86
CA ALA A 519 -0.09 3.07 30.39
C ALA A 519 1.44 3.06 30.18
N GLY A 520 1.94 3.96 29.31
CA GLY A 520 3.35 4.05 28.96
C GLY A 520 4.18 4.93 29.90
N THR A 521 3.53 5.65 30.81
CA THR A 521 4.17 6.55 31.78
C THR A 521 4.41 5.92 33.15
N VAL A 522 4.07 4.65 33.33
CA VAL A 522 4.20 3.93 34.62
C VAL A 522 5.15 2.76 34.46
N MET A 523 6.22 2.72 35.25
CA MET A 523 7.13 1.58 35.28
C MET A 523 6.51 0.40 36.03
N GLY A 524 6.49 -0.78 35.40
CA GLY A 524 5.98 -2.01 36.02
C GLY A 524 4.61 -1.85 36.67
N ASN A 525 4.41 -2.41 37.85
CA ASN A 525 3.20 -2.22 38.67
C ASN A 525 3.22 -0.95 39.55
N GLY A 526 3.98 0.06 39.12
CA GLY A 526 4.29 1.23 39.92
C GLY A 526 3.19 2.28 40.08
N ALA A 527 1.97 2.05 39.56
CA ALA A 527 0.88 3.02 39.67
C ALA A 527 0.59 3.41 41.13
N ASP A 528 0.71 2.45 42.04
CA ASP A 528 0.50 2.61 43.50
C ASP A 528 1.82 2.89 44.25
N GLY A 529 2.92 3.10 43.52
CA GLY A 529 4.27 3.19 44.08
C GLY A 529 4.84 1.85 44.54
N LEU A 530 6.02 1.89 45.17
CA LEU A 530 6.59 0.70 45.82
C LEU A 530 5.83 0.37 47.12
N PRO A 531 5.70 -0.92 47.50
CA PRO A 531 5.18 -1.27 48.82
C PRO A 531 5.99 -0.59 49.95
N PRO A 532 5.36 -0.12 51.05
CA PRO A 532 6.06 0.63 52.11
C PRO A 532 7.27 -0.11 52.68
N ALA A 533 7.14 -1.42 52.82
CA ALA A 533 8.18 -2.26 53.39
C ALA A 533 9.39 -2.41 52.43
N VAL A 534 9.15 -2.30 51.11
CA VAL A 534 10.21 -2.22 50.08
C VAL A 534 10.83 -0.82 50.04
N GLN A 535 10.04 0.25 50.18
CA GLN A 535 10.56 1.62 50.26
C GLN A 535 11.51 1.84 51.45
N ALA A 536 11.29 1.12 52.55
CA ALA A 536 12.15 1.19 53.73
C ALA A 536 13.52 0.52 53.53
N SER A 537 13.65 -0.37 52.54
CA SER A 537 14.85 -1.20 52.33
C SER A 537 15.64 -0.83 51.07
N MET A 538 15.08 -0.04 50.15
CA MET A 538 15.76 0.40 48.92
C MET A 538 15.30 1.76 48.40
N LEU A 539 16.19 2.43 47.68
CA LEU A 539 15.84 3.57 46.83
C LEU A 539 15.47 3.06 45.43
N PRO A 540 14.22 3.23 44.95
CA PRO A 540 13.89 2.92 43.57
C PRO A 540 14.70 3.78 42.60
N TYR A 541 14.90 3.25 41.40
CA TYR A 541 15.59 3.93 40.31
C TYR A 541 14.86 3.76 38.98
N ASN A 542 15.07 4.73 38.09
CA ASN A 542 14.68 4.65 36.68
C ASN A 542 15.90 4.96 35.80
N ALA A 543 15.69 5.14 34.50
CA ALA A 543 16.74 5.51 33.55
C ALA A 543 17.52 6.79 33.89
N ASN A 544 17.03 7.65 34.78
CA ASN A 544 17.68 8.88 35.23
C ASN A 544 18.46 8.72 36.56
N GLY A 545 18.47 7.53 37.15
CA GLY A 545 19.08 7.26 38.46
C GLY A 545 18.04 7.03 39.55
N TYR A 546 18.45 7.20 40.81
CA TYR A 546 17.58 7.02 41.97
C TYR A 546 16.46 8.07 42.03
N LEU A 547 15.25 7.64 42.41
CA LEU A 547 14.11 8.49 42.67
C LEU A 547 14.18 8.99 44.12
N MET A 548 14.21 10.31 44.32
CA MET A 548 14.33 10.95 45.65
C MET A 548 12.98 11.58 46.05
N GLY A 549 12.49 11.36 47.29
CA GLY A 549 11.28 12.01 47.83
C GLY A 549 10.44 11.13 48.78
N ALA A 550 9.43 11.71 49.44
CA ALA A 550 8.60 11.05 50.46
C ALA A 550 7.64 9.96 49.93
N THR A 551 7.45 9.91 48.61
CA THR A 551 6.78 8.79 47.92
C THR A 551 7.39 8.74 46.52
N PRO A 552 8.44 7.94 46.27
CA PRO A 552 9.07 7.89 44.96
C PRO A 552 8.09 7.28 43.95
N SER A 553 7.35 8.16 43.28
CA SER A 553 6.42 7.78 42.21
C SER A 553 7.24 7.29 41.01
N PRO A 554 7.09 6.03 40.58
CA PRO A 554 7.88 5.43 39.51
C PRO A 554 7.38 5.86 38.12
N VAL A 555 6.94 7.11 37.99
CA VAL A 555 6.46 7.69 36.75
C VAL A 555 7.65 8.10 35.89
N ILE A 556 7.50 7.86 34.58
CA ILE A 556 8.43 8.30 33.53
C ILE A 556 7.70 9.25 32.58
N ALA A 557 8.46 10.04 31.83
CA ALA A 557 7.91 11.01 30.86
C ALA A 557 8.42 10.70 29.44
N PRO A 558 7.90 9.66 28.78
CA PRO A 558 8.30 9.34 27.42
C PRO A 558 7.71 10.28 26.39
N LYS A 559 8.36 10.30 25.22
CA LYS A 559 7.93 11.06 24.04
C LYS A 559 7.66 10.18 22.83
N SER A 560 8.17 8.95 22.83
CA SER A 560 7.95 7.96 21.77
C SER A 560 8.07 6.54 22.30
N ALA A 561 7.64 5.57 21.50
CA ALA A 561 7.74 4.14 21.77
C ALA A 561 8.20 3.40 20.50
N LYS A 562 8.92 2.29 20.67
CA LYS A 562 9.44 1.47 19.58
C LYS A 562 9.51 0.00 19.99
N LEU A 563 9.32 -0.90 19.02
CA LEU A 563 9.66 -2.31 19.16
C LEU A 563 11.18 -2.44 19.26
N LEU A 564 11.68 -2.89 20.41
CA LEU A 564 13.09 -3.15 20.61
C LEU A 564 13.50 -4.46 19.90
N TRP A 565 12.74 -5.53 20.12
CA TRP A 565 12.93 -6.81 19.44
C TRP A 565 11.66 -7.67 19.48
N GLN A 566 11.56 -8.62 18.56
CA GLN A 566 10.60 -9.73 18.55
C GLN A 566 11.29 -11.05 18.17
N ASP A 567 10.84 -12.17 18.71
CA ASP A 567 11.39 -13.51 18.41
C ASP A 567 10.77 -14.16 17.16
N VAL A 568 9.63 -13.64 16.70
CA VAL A 568 8.96 -14.03 15.46
C VAL A 568 8.83 -12.79 14.58
N ASP A 569 9.44 -12.82 13.39
CA ASP A 569 9.38 -11.73 12.42
C ASP A 569 7.93 -11.40 12.02
N GLY A 570 7.55 -10.13 12.21
CA GLY A 570 6.22 -9.61 11.92
C GLY A 570 5.15 -9.94 12.97
N LEU A 571 5.52 -10.39 14.18
CA LEU A 571 4.59 -10.61 15.29
C LEU A 571 3.93 -9.31 15.73
N ILE A 572 4.75 -8.30 16.05
CA ILE A 572 4.32 -6.91 16.25
C ILE A 572 4.66 -6.15 14.97
N THR A 573 3.65 -5.54 14.37
CA THR A 573 3.83 -4.81 13.10
C THR A 573 3.90 -3.31 13.30
N GLN A 574 3.42 -2.79 14.43
CA GLN A 574 3.38 -1.34 14.72
C GLN A 574 3.52 -1.08 16.22
N VAL A 575 4.21 0.00 16.57
CA VAL A 575 4.30 0.53 17.93
C VAL A 575 4.25 2.06 17.86
N GLY A 576 3.45 2.67 18.73
CA GLY A 576 3.37 4.11 18.87
C GLY A 576 3.16 4.56 20.32
N PHE A 577 3.29 5.87 20.54
CA PHE A 577 3.05 6.50 21.84
C PHE A 577 1.94 7.55 21.72
N ASP A 578 0.79 7.26 22.32
CA ASP A 578 -0.43 8.05 22.22
C ASP A 578 -0.61 8.95 23.44
N THR A 579 -0.31 10.24 23.28
CA THR A 579 -0.56 11.30 24.28
C THR A 579 -1.84 12.08 24.01
N ASN A 580 -2.67 11.63 23.07
CA ASN A 580 -3.78 12.39 22.52
C ASN A 580 -5.12 11.93 23.04
N THR A 581 -5.29 10.61 23.19
CA THR A 581 -6.52 10.03 23.73
C THR A 581 -6.51 9.93 25.24
N THR A 582 -5.35 9.99 25.88
CA THR A 582 -5.22 9.97 27.34
C THR A 582 -4.34 11.11 27.83
N SER A 583 -4.71 11.72 28.95
CA SER A 583 -3.91 12.77 29.61
C SER A 583 -2.57 12.26 30.17
N ARG A 584 -2.36 10.94 30.19
CA ARG A 584 -1.19 10.28 30.79
C ARG A 584 -0.24 9.64 29.79
N GLY A 585 -0.61 9.44 28.52
CA GLY A 585 0.25 8.78 27.52
C GLY A 585 0.21 7.25 27.58
N ASP A 586 -0.23 6.62 26.49
CA ASP A 586 -0.30 5.15 26.34
C ASP A 586 0.73 4.66 25.32
N VAL A 587 1.33 3.49 25.57
CA VAL A 587 1.94 2.70 24.49
C VAL A 587 0.81 2.00 23.75
N VAL A 588 0.81 2.11 22.42
CA VAL A 588 -0.14 1.45 21.51
C VAL A 588 0.63 0.56 20.56
N PHE A 589 0.14 -0.66 20.31
CA PHE A 589 0.80 -1.59 19.38
C PHE A 589 -0.20 -2.50 18.68
N TYR A 590 0.22 -3.12 17.59
CA TYR A 590 -0.60 -4.05 16.81
C TYR A 590 0.07 -5.43 16.70
N VAL A 591 -0.68 -6.48 17.02
CA VAL A 591 -0.26 -7.88 16.94
C VAL A 591 -0.86 -8.49 15.67
N SER A 592 -0.01 -9.09 14.84
CA SER A 592 -0.42 -9.79 13.62
C SER A 592 -1.04 -11.15 13.91
N GLY A 593 -2.16 -11.50 13.29
CA GLY A 593 -2.77 -12.83 13.39
C GLY A 593 -2.04 -13.93 12.60
N THR A 594 -1.18 -13.55 11.65
CA THR A 594 -0.60 -14.50 10.69
C THR A 594 0.65 -15.23 11.20
N LYS A 595 1.25 -14.77 12.29
CA LYS A 595 2.56 -15.27 12.78
C LYS A 595 2.46 -16.25 13.95
N GLY A 596 1.27 -16.44 14.51
CA GLY A 596 1.04 -17.29 15.68
C GLY A 596 1.70 -16.74 16.96
N PRO A 597 1.78 -17.55 18.03
CA PRO A 597 2.32 -17.13 19.32
C PRO A 597 3.82 -16.79 19.29
N GLY A 598 4.24 -15.81 20.10
CA GLY A 598 5.63 -15.38 20.24
C GLY A 598 5.84 -14.34 21.35
N ASN A 599 7.00 -13.71 21.36
CA ASN A 599 7.42 -12.71 22.34
C ASN A 599 8.03 -11.48 21.69
N ALA A 600 7.80 -10.33 22.31
CA ALA A 600 8.41 -9.07 21.93
C ALA A 600 8.78 -8.23 23.15
N VAL A 601 9.67 -7.27 22.96
CA VAL A 601 9.95 -6.21 23.94
C VAL A 601 9.71 -4.86 23.29
N ILE A 602 8.88 -4.04 23.94
CA ILE A 602 8.61 -2.66 23.55
C ILE A 602 9.28 -1.72 24.55
N SER A 603 9.94 -0.69 24.04
CA SER A 603 10.62 0.33 24.84
C SER A 603 10.03 1.71 24.58
N VAL A 604 10.11 2.58 25.59
CA VAL A 604 9.75 4.00 25.45
C VAL A 604 10.97 4.90 25.67
N TYR A 605 10.99 6.05 25.01
CA TYR A 605 12.18 6.90 24.87
C TYR A 605 11.90 8.36 25.28
N ASP A 606 12.95 9.08 25.64
CA ASP A 606 12.91 10.49 26.07
C ASP A 606 12.86 11.52 24.90
N LYS A 607 13.05 11.05 23.66
CA LYS A 607 13.00 11.84 22.42
C LYS A 607 11.75 11.50 21.60
N ALA A 608 11.33 12.43 20.75
CA ALA A 608 10.18 12.24 19.87
C ALA A 608 10.47 11.23 18.75
N ASP A 609 11.71 11.22 18.24
CA ASP A 609 12.21 10.18 17.36
C ASP A 609 12.98 9.14 18.21
N PRO A 610 12.49 7.89 18.31
CA PRO A 610 13.17 6.83 19.06
C PRO A 610 14.46 6.34 18.36
N ASN A 611 14.70 6.73 17.11
CA ASN A 611 15.91 6.40 16.34
C ASN A 611 16.99 7.49 16.38
N ASP A 612 16.74 8.62 17.04
CA ASP A 612 17.76 9.64 17.30
C ASP A 612 18.93 8.97 18.06
N PRO A 613 20.20 9.13 17.64
CA PRO A 613 21.36 8.57 18.36
C PRO A 613 21.46 9.04 19.82
N ALA A 614 20.85 10.17 20.17
CA ALA A 614 20.73 10.69 21.53
C ALA A 614 19.46 10.25 22.27
N ALA A 615 18.59 9.46 21.65
CA ALA A 615 17.41 8.89 22.29
C ALA A 615 17.83 7.86 23.33
N LYS A 616 17.23 7.97 24.52
CA LYS A 616 17.51 7.14 25.67
C LYS A 616 16.27 6.33 26.04
N VAL A 617 16.44 5.02 26.22
CA VAL A 617 15.39 4.16 26.77
C VAL A 617 15.06 4.61 28.20
N LEU A 618 13.78 4.81 28.49
CA LEU A 618 13.28 5.15 29.82
C LEU A 618 12.75 3.93 30.57
N TRP A 619 12.09 3.01 29.85
CA TRP A 619 11.60 1.73 30.37
C TRP A 619 11.25 0.79 29.21
N SER A 620 11.15 -0.51 29.51
CA SER A 620 10.78 -1.55 28.55
C SER A 620 9.79 -2.55 29.16
N TRP A 621 8.93 -3.12 28.32
CA TRP A 621 7.93 -4.12 28.69
C TRP A 621 8.04 -5.35 27.80
N HIS A 622 7.80 -6.52 28.38
CA HIS A 622 7.63 -7.78 27.67
C HIS A 622 6.18 -7.90 27.17
N ILE A 623 6.02 -8.15 25.87
CA ILE A 623 4.74 -8.48 25.26
C ILE A 623 4.75 -9.98 24.98
N TRP A 624 3.87 -10.71 25.67
CA TRP A 624 3.74 -12.16 25.54
C TRP A 624 2.51 -12.47 24.69
N CYS A 625 2.75 -12.76 23.41
CA CYS A 625 1.68 -13.09 22.47
C CYS A 625 1.40 -14.59 22.55
N ALA A 626 0.47 -15.00 23.42
CA ALA A 626 0.14 -16.40 23.65
C ALA A 626 -1.28 -16.55 24.20
N PRO A 627 -1.89 -17.75 24.07
CA PRO A 627 -3.10 -18.07 24.80
C PRO A 627 -2.89 -17.82 26.30
N ARG A 628 -3.95 -17.36 26.96
CA ARG A 628 -3.93 -17.12 28.40
C ARG A 628 -3.44 -18.37 29.16
N PRO A 629 -2.48 -18.23 30.08
CA PRO A 629 -2.04 -19.32 30.94
C PRO A 629 -3.18 -19.85 31.81
N GLU A 630 -3.29 -21.17 31.94
CA GLU A 630 -4.22 -21.80 32.87
C GLU A 630 -3.67 -21.77 34.31
N GLU A 631 -4.58 -21.81 35.28
CA GLU A 631 -4.26 -21.73 36.71
C GLU A 631 -4.17 -23.12 37.35
N MET A 632 -3.03 -23.42 37.98
CA MET A 632 -2.72 -24.68 38.61
C MET A 632 -2.55 -24.49 40.11
N SER A 633 -3.54 -24.87 40.90
CA SER A 633 -3.55 -24.65 42.35
C SER A 633 -3.18 -25.90 43.14
N THR A 634 -2.37 -25.69 44.18
CA THR A 634 -2.13 -26.74 45.18
C THR A 634 -3.41 -27.04 45.97
N SER A 635 -3.68 -28.32 46.27
CA SER A 635 -4.84 -28.79 47.02
C SER A 635 -4.45 -29.15 48.46
N GLY A 636 -4.99 -28.41 49.45
CA GLY A 636 -4.76 -28.56 50.88
C GLY A 636 -5.62 -27.52 51.62
N SER A 637 -6.18 -27.88 52.78
CA SER A 637 -7.44 -27.38 53.36
C SER A 637 -7.65 -25.86 53.48
N ALA A 638 -8.90 -25.47 53.23
CA ALA A 638 -9.48 -24.17 53.53
C ALA A 638 -9.53 -23.89 55.04
N ALA A 639 -9.54 -22.59 55.37
CA ALA A 639 -9.56 -21.99 56.71
C ALA A 639 -8.26 -22.19 57.50
N ALA A 640 -7.91 -21.15 58.28
CA ALA A 640 -6.60 -20.87 58.86
C ALA A 640 -6.05 -21.97 59.79
N ASP A 641 -4.76 -21.88 60.16
CA ASP A 641 -4.33 -21.60 61.54
C ASP A 641 -2.81 -21.77 61.70
N ASP A 642 -2.24 -20.93 62.59
CA ASP A 642 -1.01 -20.93 63.40
C ASP A 642 0.29 -21.68 63.00
N ASP A 643 0.28 -22.61 62.04
CA ASP A 643 1.46 -23.36 61.52
C ASP A 643 1.73 -23.13 60.01
N GLY A 644 1.02 -22.19 59.36
CA GLY A 644 1.56 -21.42 58.22
C GLY A 644 1.64 -22.02 56.81
N LYS A 645 0.96 -23.12 56.45
CA LYS A 645 1.02 -23.68 55.08
C LYS A 645 0.04 -23.01 54.10
N ARG A 646 0.58 -22.48 52.99
CA ARG A 646 -0.09 -21.56 52.04
C ARG A 646 -0.54 -22.29 50.75
N ILE A 647 -1.74 -21.97 50.25
CA ILE A 647 -2.21 -22.38 48.91
C ILE A 647 -1.55 -21.47 47.86
N TYR A 648 -1.02 -22.05 46.78
CA TYR A 648 -0.41 -21.33 45.67
C TYR A 648 -1.07 -21.73 44.36
N THR A 649 -1.31 -20.74 43.51
CA THR A 649 -1.82 -20.91 42.14
C THR A 649 -0.75 -20.51 41.15
N PHE A 650 -0.20 -21.47 40.42
CA PHE A 650 0.83 -21.28 39.40
C PHE A 650 0.20 -21.05 38.03
N MET A 651 0.92 -20.37 37.15
CA MET A 651 0.67 -20.47 35.71
C MET A 651 1.07 -21.87 35.21
N ASP A 652 0.29 -22.44 34.30
CA ASP A 652 0.53 -23.73 33.66
C ASP A 652 1.86 -23.83 32.88
N ARG A 653 2.44 -22.69 32.46
CA ARG A 653 3.68 -22.58 31.68
C ARG A 653 4.64 -21.47 32.18
N ASN A 654 5.90 -21.54 31.74
CA ASN A 654 6.91 -20.53 32.02
C ASN A 654 6.55 -19.19 31.36
N LEU A 655 7.03 -18.09 31.92
CA LEU A 655 6.88 -16.78 31.32
C LEU A 655 7.57 -16.73 29.94
N GLY A 656 6.84 -16.29 28.92
CA GLY A 656 7.27 -16.29 27.53
C GLY A 656 7.16 -17.64 26.80
N ALA A 657 6.66 -18.69 27.46
CA ALA A 657 6.37 -19.97 26.80
C ALA A 657 5.09 -19.88 25.96
N THR A 658 5.06 -20.49 24.79
CA THR A 658 3.86 -20.43 23.93
C THR A 658 2.96 -21.67 24.06
N THR A 659 3.38 -22.66 24.85
CA THR A 659 2.60 -23.86 25.19
C THR A 659 2.93 -24.36 26.60
N ALA A 660 2.00 -25.07 27.23
CA ALA A 660 2.22 -25.81 28.48
C ALA A 660 2.65 -27.27 28.25
N ASP A 661 2.66 -27.73 26.99
CA ASP A 661 3.13 -29.07 26.63
C ASP A 661 4.64 -29.17 26.80
N GLY A 662 5.08 -29.73 27.93
CA GLY A 662 6.50 -29.92 28.26
C GLY A 662 7.31 -30.72 27.25
N SER A 663 6.66 -31.48 26.36
CA SER A 663 7.36 -32.19 25.27
C SER A 663 7.80 -31.26 24.13
N SER A 664 7.27 -30.04 24.09
CA SER A 664 7.61 -29.01 23.10
C SER A 664 8.75 -28.12 23.58
N ASN A 665 9.68 -27.78 22.67
CA ASN A 665 10.68 -26.73 22.90
C ASN A 665 10.07 -25.35 23.18
N LYS A 666 8.79 -25.15 22.86
CA LYS A 666 8.02 -23.93 23.14
C LYS A 666 7.57 -23.79 24.61
N ALA A 667 7.72 -24.85 25.42
CA ALA A 667 7.37 -24.83 26.84
C ALA A 667 8.44 -24.20 27.75
N GLU A 668 9.69 -24.10 27.27
CA GLU A 668 10.83 -23.60 28.06
C GLU A 668 10.66 -22.12 28.45
N GLY A 669 10.03 -21.33 27.59
CA GLY A 669 9.82 -19.89 27.79
C GLY A 669 11.06 -19.05 27.51
N LEU A 670 11.14 -17.89 28.16
CA LEU A 670 12.27 -16.96 28.10
C LEU A 670 13.04 -16.94 29.42
N LEU A 671 14.28 -16.45 29.37
CA LEU A 671 15.16 -16.34 30.53
C LEU A 671 15.15 -14.92 31.06
N TYR A 672 15.25 -14.79 32.38
CA TYR A 672 15.33 -13.52 33.06
C TYR A 672 16.53 -13.48 33.99
N ARG A 673 17.08 -12.28 34.15
CA ARG A 673 18.18 -11.99 35.06
C ARG A 673 17.68 -11.16 36.23
N TYR A 674 18.28 -11.36 37.40
CA TYR A 674 17.99 -10.61 38.61
C TYR A 674 17.75 -9.10 38.40
N GLY A 675 16.66 -8.58 38.99
CA GLY A 675 16.34 -7.15 38.99
C GLY A 675 16.00 -6.55 37.62
N ARG A 676 15.85 -7.38 36.58
CA ARG A 676 15.55 -6.95 35.22
C ARG A 676 14.07 -7.16 34.87
N SER A 677 13.38 -6.13 34.40
CA SER A 677 11.95 -6.21 34.09
C SER A 677 11.61 -6.96 32.80
N VAL A 678 12.58 -7.15 31.90
CA VAL A 678 12.37 -7.73 30.56
C VAL A 678 13.26 -8.95 30.28
N PRO A 679 12.81 -9.89 29.44
CA PRO A 679 13.55 -11.11 29.17
C PRO A 679 14.86 -10.89 28.42
N MET A 680 15.66 -11.95 28.40
CA MET A 680 16.86 -12.14 27.60
C MET A 680 16.66 -13.37 26.72
N ILE A 681 17.27 -13.35 25.53
CA ILE A 681 17.11 -14.40 24.54
C ILE A 681 18.30 -15.32 24.54
N HIS A 682 17.99 -16.62 24.49
CA HIS A 682 18.95 -17.69 24.58
C HIS A 682 19.34 -18.23 23.20
N PHE A 683 20.64 -18.47 23.01
CA PHE A 683 21.23 -18.86 21.73
C PHE A 683 21.48 -20.37 21.57
N ALA A 684 21.25 -21.21 22.57
CA ALA A 684 21.59 -22.63 22.46
C ALA A 684 20.62 -23.55 23.21
N SER A 685 19.38 -23.71 22.75
CA SER A 685 18.50 -24.75 23.35
C SER A 685 19.10 -26.15 23.19
N LYS A 686 18.83 -27.08 24.10
CA LYS A 686 19.04 -28.54 23.92
C LYS A 686 18.49 -29.11 22.60
N TRP A 687 17.62 -28.37 21.92
CA TRP A 687 17.01 -28.69 20.62
C TRP A 687 17.78 -28.18 19.40
N GLY A 688 18.95 -27.54 19.59
CA GLY A 688 19.92 -27.30 18.52
C GLY A 688 19.68 -26.11 17.58
N SER A 689 18.78 -25.16 17.90
CA SER A 689 18.57 -23.96 17.08
C SER A 689 18.80 -22.65 17.84
N TYR A 690 19.59 -21.75 17.26
CA TYR A 690 19.75 -20.36 17.70
C TYR A 690 18.43 -19.60 17.56
N LYS A 691 17.93 -18.97 18.63
CA LYS A 691 16.78 -18.05 18.53
C LYS A 691 17.27 -16.71 17.98
N ARG A 692 16.70 -16.26 16.86
CA ARG A 692 16.98 -14.95 16.26
C ARG A 692 16.02 -13.91 16.82
N ILE A 693 16.43 -12.65 16.75
CA ILE A 693 15.53 -11.51 16.97
C ILE A 693 15.48 -10.56 15.81
N TYR A 694 14.30 -9.98 15.66
CA TYR A 694 13.99 -9.07 14.58
C TYR A 694 13.58 -7.70 15.12
N ASN A 695 13.93 -6.64 14.40
CA ASN A 695 13.35 -5.32 14.61
C ASN A 695 11.98 -5.20 13.92
N ILE A 696 11.39 -4.00 13.92
CA ILE A 696 10.09 -3.74 13.29
C ILE A 696 10.11 -3.89 11.76
N LEU A 697 11.30 -3.77 11.15
CA LEU A 697 11.51 -3.88 9.70
C LEU A 697 11.77 -5.34 9.27
N GLY A 698 11.77 -6.29 10.20
CA GLY A 698 12.06 -7.70 9.97
C GLY A 698 13.55 -8.02 9.80
N GLU A 699 14.44 -7.10 10.17
CA GLU A 699 15.88 -7.29 10.08
C GLU A 699 16.38 -8.09 11.28
N ASP A 700 17.24 -9.08 11.04
CA ASP A 700 17.91 -9.83 12.11
C ASP A 700 18.89 -8.91 12.85
N ILE A 701 18.56 -8.57 14.09
CA ILE A 701 19.34 -7.70 14.97
C ILE A 701 20.05 -8.48 16.07
N THR A 702 20.17 -9.80 15.93
CA THR A 702 20.79 -10.69 16.91
C THR A 702 22.22 -10.23 17.29
N SER A 703 22.97 -9.71 16.33
CA SER A 703 24.34 -9.20 16.55
C SER A 703 24.42 -7.93 17.38
N LEU A 704 23.30 -7.23 17.63
CA LEU A 704 23.26 -6.06 18.52
C LEU A 704 23.26 -6.44 20.00
N ILE A 705 23.08 -7.72 20.33
CA ILE A 705 23.21 -8.19 21.71
C ILE A 705 24.69 -8.14 22.10
N VAL A 706 24.98 -7.30 23.09
CA VAL A 706 26.33 -7.15 23.63
C VAL A 706 26.45 -7.94 24.92
N TRP A 707 27.47 -8.79 24.97
CA TRP A 707 27.86 -9.50 26.18
C TRP A 707 29.07 -8.82 26.82
N GLY A 708 29.07 -8.65 28.14
CA GLY A 708 30.24 -8.18 28.86
C GLY A 708 29.94 -7.30 30.06
N GLU A 709 30.97 -6.59 30.53
CA GLU A 709 30.83 -5.63 31.63
C GLU A 709 30.07 -4.37 31.19
N GLY A 710 29.35 -3.76 32.13
CA GLY A 710 28.65 -2.50 31.87
C GLY A 710 29.57 -1.36 31.44
N PRO A 711 29.02 -0.22 30.98
CA PRO A 711 29.80 0.95 30.56
C PRO A 711 30.79 1.49 31.62
N GLY A 712 30.65 1.06 32.88
CA GLY A 712 31.55 1.37 33.99
C GLY A 712 32.80 0.49 34.13
N GLY A 713 32.99 -0.54 33.30
CA GLY A 713 34.26 -1.27 33.14
C GLY A 713 34.84 -1.98 34.38
N ASN A 714 34.01 -2.32 35.37
CA ASN A 714 34.39 -3.17 36.50
C ASN A 714 33.11 -3.77 37.08
N TYR A 715 32.77 -5.05 36.89
CA TYR A 715 31.76 -5.85 37.64
C TYR A 715 30.42 -5.22 38.14
N THR A 716 30.05 -3.99 37.76
CA THR A 716 28.91 -3.20 38.23
C THR A 716 28.60 -2.12 37.18
N GLY A 717 27.69 -2.43 36.25
CA GLY A 717 26.88 -1.36 35.67
C GLY A 717 26.14 -0.62 36.80
N ARG A 718 25.75 0.64 36.58
CA ARG A 718 24.84 1.32 37.51
C ARG A 718 23.50 0.58 37.52
N ASN A 719 22.73 0.63 38.60
CA ASN A 719 21.49 -0.15 38.72
C ASN A 719 20.52 0.07 37.54
N TRP A 720 20.48 1.29 37.02
CA TRP A 720 19.64 1.67 35.89
C TRP A 720 20.21 1.33 34.50
N ASP A 721 21.43 0.77 34.38
CA ASP A 721 21.97 0.32 33.10
C ASP A 721 21.14 -0.83 32.51
N ASN A 722 20.51 -1.65 33.36
CA ASN A 722 19.53 -2.66 32.97
C ASN A 722 18.31 -2.07 32.22
N ILE A 723 17.99 -0.80 32.50
CA ILE A 723 16.88 -0.07 31.89
C ILE A 723 17.36 0.64 30.61
N LEU A 724 18.52 1.30 30.68
CA LEU A 724 19.09 2.06 29.58
C LEU A 724 19.49 1.20 28.38
N PHE A 725 19.99 0.00 28.66
CA PHE A 725 20.59 -0.86 27.64
C PHE A 725 19.99 -2.28 27.68
N PRO A 726 18.72 -2.43 27.28
CA PRO A 726 18.04 -3.72 27.35
C PRO A 726 18.69 -4.81 26.46
N LEU A 727 19.46 -4.47 25.42
CA LEU A 727 20.21 -5.46 24.63
C LEU A 727 21.61 -5.78 25.19
N ASN A 728 22.03 -5.14 26.27
CA ASN A 728 23.30 -5.44 26.93
C ASN A 728 23.09 -6.50 28.01
N TYR A 729 23.67 -7.66 27.78
CA TYR A 729 23.53 -8.83 28.62
C TYR A 729 24.73 -8.88 29.58
N TYR A 730 24.62 -8.08 30.65
CA TYR A 730 25.68 -7.94 31.63
C TYR A 730 25.90 -9.22 32.44
N THR A 731 27.16 -9.56 32.68
CA THR A 731 27.59 -10.93 32.98
C THR A 731 27.92 -11.17 34.45
N ALA A 732 28.15 -10.12 35.23
CA ALA A 732 28.48 -10.23 36.64
C ALA A 732 27.24 -10.54 37.50
N ALA A 733 27.28 -11.59 38.33
CA ALA A 733 26.19 -11.95 39.24
C ALA A 733 25.91 -10.91 40.34
N ARG A 734 26.87 -10.01 40.61
CA ARG A 734 26.81 -9.03 41.72
C ARG A 734 26.33 -7.63 41.34
N SER A 735 26.21 -7.32 40.06
CA SER A 735 25.70 -6.00 39.67
C SER A 735 24.19 -5.97 39.91
N ASN A 736 23.72 -5.04 40.75
CA ASN A 736 22.31 -4.73 40.99
C ASN A 736 21.57 -5.65 41.98
N LEU A 737 22.30 -6.31 42.89
CA LEU A 737 21.74 -7.01 44.06
C LEU A 737 21.27 -6.01 45.14
N GLU A 738 20.26 -5.20 44.84
CA GLU A 738 19.63 -4.32 45.82
C GLU A 738 18.40 -4.99 46.44
N SER A 739 18.16 -4.71 47.73
CA SER A 739 16.93 -5.08 48.42
C SER A 739 15.71 -4.60 47.63
N GLY A 740 14.60 -5.34 47.60
CA GLY A 740 13.36 -4.89 46.96
C GLY A 740 13.30 -5.02 45.43
N MET A 741 14.37 -5.48 44.79
CA MET A 741 14.28 -6.09 43.46
C MET A 741 13.45 -7.39 43.53
N TRP A 742 12.98 -7.88 42.39
CA TRP A 742 12.36 -9.20 42.36
C TRP A 742 13.44 -10.27 42.59
N GLY A 743 13.40 -10.86 43.79
CA GLY A 743 14.04 -12.08 44.25
C GLY A 743 15.39 -12.06 44.98
N GLU A 744 15.72 -10.95 45.65
CA GLU A 744 16.64 -10.84 46.80
C GLU A 744 16.44 -9.43 47.42
N GLY A 745 17.00 -8.99 48.54
CA GLY A 745 17.97 -9.53 49.49
C GLY A 745 18.25 -8.44 50.54
N ALA A 746 17.69 -8.59 51.74
CA ALA A 746 18.26 -7.99 52.94
C ALA A 746 18.13 -9.03 54.05
N VAL A 747 19.27 -9.40 54.60
CA VAL A 747 19.45 -10.22 55.80
C VAL A 747 18.96 -9.48 57.06
N SER A 748 18.01 -8.56 56.93
CA SER A 748 17.34 -8.03 58.11
C SER A 748 16.33 -9.07 58.56
N GLU A 749 16.26 -9.28 59.86
CA GLU A 749 15.21 -10.03 60.57
C GLU A 749 13.79 -9.46 60.34
N VAL A 750 13.62 -8.61 59.32
CA VAL A 750 12.47 -7.75 59.04
C VAL A 750 12.14 -7.82 57.55
N GLY A 751 11.49 -8.91 57.11
CA GLY A 751 10.58 -8.87 55.96
C GLY A 751 10.83 -9.88 54.84
N THR A 752 9.94 -10.87 54.71
CA THR A 752 9.75 -11.63 53.46
C THR A 752 8.74 -10.87 52.59
N PHE A 753 9.17 -10.16 51.55
CA PHE A 753 8.23 -9.47 50.67
C PHE A 753 7.47 -10.49 49.81
N ASN A 754 6.17 -10.59 50.04
CA ASN A 754 5.26 -11.37 49.21
C ASN A 754 4.53 -10.49 48.18
N ASP A 755 4.80 -9.18 48.15
CA ASP A 755 4.19 -8.23 47.23
C ASP A 755 4.96 -8.13 45.91
N LYS A 756 4.23 -7.83 44.83
CA LYS A 756 4.79 -7.54 43.52
C LYS A 756 5.47 -6.17 43.53
N THR A 757 6.70 -6.06 43.02
CA THR A 757 7.46 -4.79 42.94
C THR A 757 7.53 -4.28 41.50
N ILE A 758 7.90 -3.01 41.31
CA ILE A 758 7.94 -2.36 39.98
C ILE A 758 8.91 -3.01 38.99
N TYR A 759 9.79 -3.89 39.48
CA TYR A 759 10.75 -4.63 38.67
C TYR A 759 10.27 -6.04 38.34
N ASP A 760 9.24 -6.57 39.03
CA ASP A 760 8.73 -7.93 38.85
C ASP A 760 8.29 -8.17 37.39
N PRO A 761 8.79 -9.22 36.72
CA PRO A 761 8.54 -9.45 35.29
C PRO A 761 7.16 -10.05 35.00
N CYS A 762 6.38 -10.47 36.00
CA CYS A 762 5.16 -11.24 35.79
C CYS A 762 3.96 -10.39 35.35
N PRO A 763 3.04 -10.93 34.52
CA PRO A 763 1.88 -10.19 34.00
C PRO A 763 0.89 -9.73 35.09
N PRO A 764 -0.07 -8.83 34.79
CA PRO A 764 -1.04 -8.36 35.78
C PRO A 764 -1.73 -9.52 36.50
N GLY A 765 -1.79 -9.47 37.84
CA GLY A 765 -2.41 -10.50 38.67
C GLY A 765 -1.46 -11.63 39.07
N TYR A 766 -0.23 -11.63 38.55
CA TYR A 766 0.79 -12.61 38.86
C TYR A 766 2.07 -11.94 39.36
N LYS A 767 2.84 -12.66 40.15
CA LYS A 767 4.15 -12.25 40.67
C LYS A 767 5.12 -13.41 40.65
N VAL A 768 6.39 -13.11 40.82
CA VAL A 768 7.40 -14.14 41.05
C VAL A 768 7.11 -14.85 42.40
N PRO A 769 7.11 -16.19 42.44
CA PRO A 769 6.88 -16.94 43.67
C PRO A 769 8.02 -16.73 44.68
N THR A 770 7.68 -16.77 45.96
CA THR A 770 8.67 -16.99 47.01
C THR A 770 8.97 -18.49 47.12
N TYR A 771 10.05 -18.86 47.81
CA TYR A 771 10.47 -20.27 47.91
C TYR A 771 9.37 -21.16 48.51
N ARG A 772 8.54 -20.59 49.38
CA ARG A 772 7.37 -21.22 50.01
C ARG A 772 6.41 -21.86 49.00
N ALA A 773 6.33 -21.34 47.77
CA ALA A 773 5.49 -21.92 46.72
C ALA A 773 6.02 -23.28 46.26
N PHE A 774 7.35 -23.40 46.12
CA PHE A 774 8.01 -24.64 45.74
C PHE A 774 8.06 -25.64 46.90
N GLU A 775 8.23 -25.15 48.12
CA GLU A 775 8.08 -25.97 49.34
C GLU A 775 6.69 -26.62 49.40
N ALA A 776 5.63 -25.86 49.13
CA ALA A 776 4.26 -26.40 49.09
C ALA A 776 4.08 -27.48 48.00
N LEU A 777 4.65 -27.31 46.80
CA LEU A 777 4.63 -28.35 45.76
C LEU A 777 5.32 -29.63 46.23
N ASN A 778 6.48 -29.49 46.88
CA ASN A 778 7.22 -30.62 47.43
C ASN A 778 6.40 -31.34 48.53
N GLU A 779 6.00 -30.62 49.57
CA GLU A 779 5.32 -31.21 50.71
C GLU A 779 4.00 -31.89 50.34
N LEU A 780 3.20 -31.28 49.46
CA LEU A 780 1.85 -31.75 49.14
C LEU A 780 1.84 -32.84 48.06
N TYR A 781 2.81 -32.85 47.15
CA TYR A 781 2.75 -33.71 45.96
C TYR A 781 3.89 -34.72 45.85
N TYR A 782 5.10 -34.39 46.29
CA TYR A 782 6.20 -35.35 46.30
C TYR A 782 5.97 -36.44 47.34
N SER A 783 5.62 -36.06 48.58
CA SER A 783 5.35 -37.01 49.68
C SER A 783 4.21 -38.00 49.38
N GLN A 784 3.35 -37.69 48.40
CA GLN A 784 2.16 -38.45 48.02
C GLN A 784 2.34 -39.25 46.71
N ASN A 785 3.55 -39.41 46.17
CA ASN A 785 3.81 -40.04 44.86
C ASN A 785 3.03 -39.40 43.69
N LYS A 786 2.71 -38.10 43.77
CA LYS A 786 2.03 -37.35 42.71
C LYS A 786 3.01 -36.58 41.82
N PHE A 787 4.25 -37.04 41.77
CA PHE A 787 5.36 -36.47 41.02
C PHE A 787 5.86 -37.50 40.01
N ARG A 788 6.20 -37.08 38.79
CA ARG A 788 6.88 -37.93 37.81
C ARG A 788 7.90 -37.16 36.99
N GLN A 789 8.91 -37.88 36.54
CA GLN A 789 10.00 -37.36 35.73
C GLN A 789 9.92 -37.95 34.32
N GLU A 790 10.04 -37.10 33.31
CA GLU A 790 10.06 -37.51 31.91
C GLU A 790 11.26 -36.89 31.19
N SER A 791 11.52 -37.27 29.94
CA SER A 791 12.62 -36.72 29.13
C SER A 791 12.44 -35.23 28.80
N SER A 792 11.20 -34.75 28.89
CA SER A 792 10.67 -33.40 28.64
C SER A 792 10.77 -32.46 29.85
N GLY A 793 10.50 -32.96 31.05
CA GLY A 793 10.52 -32.18 32.29
C GLY A 793 10.09 -32.96 33.53
N ILE A 794 9.79 -32.21 34.58
CA ILE A 794 9.18 -32.68 35.82
C ILE A 794 7.69 -32.33 35.82
N TYR A 795 6.86 -33.27 36.26
CA TYR A 795 5.41 -33.12 36.29
C TYR A 795 4.85 -33.36 37.69
N PHE A 796 4.05 -32.41 38.16
CA PHE A 796 3.24 -32.55 39.36
C PHE A 796 1.79 -32.82 38.96
N THR A 797 1.21 -33.89 39.49
CA THR A 797 -0.14 -34.39 39.16
C THR A 797 -1.12 -34.17 40.30
N GLY A 798 -2.42 -34.10 39.99
CA GLY A 798 -3.45 -33.93 41.01
C GLY A 798 -3.54 -32.52 41.59
N LEU A 799 -2.98 -31.50 40.91
CA LEU A 799 -3.29 -30.11 41.19
C LEU A 799 -4.73 -29.81 40.74
N LYS A 800 -5.38 -28.88 41.42
CA LYS A 800 -6.63 -28.31 40.92
C LYS A 800 -6.28 -27.52 39.66
N GLY A 801 -6.88 -27.88 38.53
CA GLY A 801 -6.53 -27.35 37.21
C GLY A 801 -5.75 -28.34 36.32
N GLY A 802 -5.20 -29.44 36.86
CA GLY A 802 -4.62 -30.52 36.05
C GLY A 802 -3.21 -30.95 36.46
N THR A 803 -2.34 -31.18 35.46
CA THR A 803 -0.90 -31.48 35.66
C THR A 803 -0.04 -30.25 35.39
N LEU A 804 0.83 -29.88 36.33
CA LEU A 804 1.78 -28.79 36.17
C LEU A 804 3.14 -29.33 35.69
N CYS A 805 3.63 -28.81 34.56
CA CYS A 805 4.92 -29.19 34.00
C CYS A 805 5.99 -28.10 34.23
N PHE A 806 7.14 -28.53 34.73
CA PHE A 806 8.39 -27.79 34.77
C PHE A 806 9.35 -28.41 33.74
N PRO A 807 9.43 -27.88 32.51
CA PRO A 807 10.30 -28.44 31.47
C PRO A 807 11.77 -28.39 31.89
N TRP A 808 12.58 -29.32 31.35
CA TRP A 808 14.04 -29.20 31.47
C TRP A 808 14.49 -27.98 30.67
N VAL A 809 15.21 -27.09 31.33
CA VAL A 809 15.83 -25.90 30.74
C VAL A 809 17.35 -26.01 30.89
N ASP A 810 18.08 -25.38 29.98
CA ASP A 810 19.54 -25.36 30.09
C ASP A 810 19.98 -24.53 31.31
N TYR A 811 21.07 -24.98 31.93
CA TYR A 811 21.67 -24.36 33.11
C TYR A 811 23.02 -23.76 32.76
N PHE A 812 23.30 -22.55 33.24
CA PHE A 812 24.50 -21.79 32.87
C PHE A 812 25.49 -21.71 34.03
N TRP A 813 26.65 -22.35 33.86
CA TRP A 813 27.80 -22.23 34.77
C TRP A 813 28.98 -21.61 34.02
N GLY A 814 29.54 -20.52 34.55
CA GLY A 814 30.78 -19.90 34.03
C GLY A 814 30.69 -18.40 33.77
N GLU A 815 31.83 -17.78 33.44
CA GLU A 815 31.86 -16.45 32.81
C GLU A 815 31.74 -16.63 31.29
N PRO A 816 31.00 -15.78 30.57
CA PRO A 816 30.85 -15.93 29.13
C PRO A 816 32.20 -15.82 28.44
N GLY A 817 32.52 -16.80 27.59
CA GLY A 817 33.67 -16.69 26.69
C GLY A 817 33.50 -15.55 25.68
N THR A 818 34.56 -15.24 24.95
CA THR A 818 34.66 -14.17 23.92
C THR A 818 33.63 -14.27 22.77
N ALA A 819 32.77 -15.29 22.77
CA ALA A 819 31.70 -15.50 21.81
C ALA A 819 30.32 -15.77 22.46
N GLY A 820 30.12 -15.40 23.74
CA GLY A 820 28.86 -15.67 24.46
C GLY A 820 28.59 -17.16 24.69
N GLN A 821 29.61 -18.01 24.55
CA GLN A 821 29.51 -19.44 24.79
C GLN A 821 29.51 -19.71 26.29
N TRP A 822 28.43 -20.33 26.77
CA TRP A 822 28.32 -20.89 28.11
C TRP A 822 28.61 -22.39 28.01
N TYR A 823 29.51 -22.89 28.85
CA TYR A 823 29.95 -24.28 28.78
C TYR A 823 28.89 -25.20 29.41
N ASP A 824 28.20 -26.00 28.58
CA ASP A 824 27.51 -27.19 29.07
C ASP A 824 28.57 -28.19 29.55
N THR A 825 28.60 -28.44 30.85
CA THR A 825 29.36 -29.56 31.40
C THR A 825 28.42 -30.57 32.06
N ARG A 826 27.74 -31.34 31.20
CA ARG A 826 27.31 -32.74 31.41
C ARG A 826 26.04 -32.94 32.27
N GLY A 827 24.90 -32.32 31.92
CA GLY A 827 23.61 -32.80 32.45
C GLY A 827 22.35 -31.98 32.12
N LYS A 828 21.18 -32.64 32.18
CA LYS A 828 19.86 -31.95 32.20
C LYS A 828 19.63 -31.40 33.61
N SER A 829 19.35 -30.10 33.75
CA SER A 829 19.13 -29.44 35.04
C SER A 829 17.73 -28.80 35.12
N LEU A 830 17.19 -28.67 36.33
CA LEU A 830 15.93 -27.98 36.60
C LEU A 830 16.22 -26.74 37.44
N THR A 831 16.27 -25.57 36.82
CA THR A 831 16.50 -24.33 37.58
C THR A 831 15.37 -23.35 37.36
N TYR A 832 14.75 -22.91 38.45
CA TYR A 832 13.66 -21.94 38.45
C TYR A 832 13.92 -20.85 39.46
N TYR A 833 13.46 -19.67 39.13
CA TYR A 833 13.62 -18.53 40.01
C TYR A 833 12.61 -18.53 41.17
N SER A 834 13.08 -18.16 42.36
CA SER A 834 12.32 -18.03 43.60
C SER A 834 12.83 -16.83 44.41
N ALA A 835 11.93 -16.06 45.01
CA ALA A 835 12.23 -14.74 45.55
C ALA A 835 12.73 -14.66 47.02
N THR A 836 13.02 -15.76 47.75
CA THR A 836 13.27 -15.70 49.21
C THR A 836 14.20 -16.81 49.76
N ILE A 837 14.90 -16.54 50.87
CA ILE A 837 15.79 -17.44 51.66
C ILE A 837 15.06 -17.96 52.92
N ASP A 838 15.34 -19.19 53.36
CA ASP A 838 15.35 -19.54 54.80
C ASP A 838 16.68 -20.24 55.13
N GLY A 839 17.23 -19.94 56.30
CA GLY A 839 18.67 -20.01 56.58
C GLY A 839 19.37 -21.37 56.37
N VAL A 840 20.54 -21.33 55.73
CA VAL A 840 21.53 -22.43 55.73
C VAL A 840 22.96 -21.86 55.71
N SER A 841 23.78 -22.28 56.68
CA SER A 841 25.25 -22.19 56.85
C SER A 841 26.00 -20.89 56.49
N ASP A 842 26.89 -20.46 57.40
CA ASP A 842 27.73 -19.24 57.41
C ASP A 842 28.63 -18.95 56.18
N ASN A 843 28.56 -19.75 55.11
CA ASN A 843 29.41 -19.62 53.91
C ASN A 843 28.64 -19.31 52.61
N THR A 844 27.33 -19.05 52.65
CA THR A 844 26.55 -18.66 51.46
C THR A 844 26.37 -17.16 51.36
N TYR A 845 26.74 -16.60 50.21
CA TYR A 845 26.76 -15.16 49.94
C TYR A 845 25.35 -14.62 49.59
N PRO A 846 25.11 -13.31 49.74
CA PRO A 846 23.95 -12.63 49.14
C PRO A 846 23.89 -12.91 47.63
N GLY A 847 22.72 -13.24 47.11
CA GLY A 847 22.46 -13.59 45.70
C GLY A 847 22.34 -15.09 45.43
N SER A 848 22.15 -15.89 46.49
CA SER A 848 22.12 -17.35 46.41
C SER A 848 20.81 -17.87 45.80
N ILE A 849 20.90 -18.41 44.57
CA ILE A 849 19.82 -19.11 43.86
C ILE A 849 19.69 -20.52 44.42
N TYR A 850 18.45 -20.91 44.74
CA TYR A 850 18.13 -22.30 45.01
C TYR A 850 17.76 -23.00 43.70
N THR A 851 18.75 -23.67 43.12
CA THR A 851 18.60 -24.54 41.95
C THR A 851 18.19 -25.93 42.43
N PHE A 852 17.10 -26.48 41.88
CA PHE A 852 16.80 -27.90 42.03
C PHE A 852 17.73 -28.69 41.10
N TYR A 853 18.96 -28.93 41.55
CA TYR A 853 19.89 -29.74 40.79
C TYR A 853 19.50 -31.20 40.79
N TYR A 854 19.27 -31.73 39.59
CA TYR A 854 19.36 -33.15 39.36
C TYR A 854 20.78 -33.48 38.89
N PHE A 855 21.60 -34.07 39.76
CA PHE A 855 22.87 -34.65 39.34
C PHE A 855 22.61 -36.00 38.68
N TRP A 856 23.39 -36.30 37.64
CA TRP A 856 23.47 -37.55 36.87
C TRP A 856 23.79 -38.82 37.69
N GLN A 857 23.56 -38.84 39.01
CA GLN A 857 23.88 -39.98 39.89
C GLN A 857 22.67 -40.81 40.34
N SER A 858 21.51 -40.63 39.74
CA SER A 858 20.48 -41.67 39.83
C SER A 858 19.85 -41.93 38.47
N ASP A 859 19.65 -43.21 38.15
CA ASP A 859 19.01 -43.65 36.93
C ASP A 859 17.69 -42.90 36.69
N PRO A 860 17.35 -42.55 35.43
CA PRO A 860 15.98 -42.19 35.09
C PRO A 860 15.05 -43.31 35.55
N GLY A 861 14.32 -43.09 36.66
CA GLY A 861 13.60 -44.12 37.41
C GLY A 861 13.80 -44.11 38.93
N SER A 862 14.66 -43.25 39.48
CA SER A 862 14.82 -43.08 40.93
C SER A 862 13.71 -42.22 41.54
N ASN A 863 13.16 -42.64 42.68
CA ASN A 863 12.19 -41.89 43.50
C ASN A 863 12.87 -40.94 44.51
N SER A 864 14.11 -40.50 44.24
CA SER A 864 14.84 -39.57 45.12
C SER A 864 14.78 -38.14 44.59
N MET A 865 14.49 -37.19 45.49
CA MET A 865 14.48 -35.76 45.16
C MET A 865 15.82 -35.28 44.57
N PRO A 866 15.77 -34.32 43.62
CA PRO A 866 16.95 -33.53 43.26
C PRO A 866 17.54 -32.89 44.52
N ARG A 867 18.86 -32.97 44.69
CA ARG A 867 19.54 -32.34 45.82
C ARG A 867 19.45 -30.82 45.61
N VAL A 868 18.93 -30.10 46.59
CA VAL A 868 18.95 -28.64 46.57
C VAL A 868 20.40 -28.20 46.77
N ILE A 869 21.02 -27.64 45.72
CA ILE A 869 22.35 -27.06 45.79
C ILE A 869 22.24 -25.58 45.44
N ILE A 870 22.93 -24.75 46.23
CA ILE A 870 23.02 -23.32 46.03
C ILE A 870 24.14 -23.06 45.03
N ASP A 871 23.82 -22.46 43.89
CA ASP A 871 24.82 -22.00 42.93
C ASP A 871 24.44 -20.63 42.38
N SER A 872 25.44 -19.79 42.09
CA SER A 872 25.22 -18.48 41.47
C SER A 872 25.11 -18.63 39.95
N THR A 873 23.91 -18.53 39.39
CA THR A 873 23.71 -18.27 37.95
C THR A 873 23.09 -16.91 37.71
N THR A 874 23.15 -16.43 36.47
CA THR A 874 22.66 -15.10 36.13
C THR A 874 21.39 -15.10 35.28
N LEU A 875 20.92 -16.27 34.79
CA LEU A 875 19.84 -16.38 33.81
C LEU A 875 18.95 -17.61 34.05
N LEU A 876 17.66 -17.40 34.33
CA LEU A 876 16.73 -18.48 34.70
C LEU A 876 15.32 -18.29 34.11
N PRO A 877 14.58 -19.38 33.84
CA PRO A 877 13.16 -19.26 33.52
C PRO A 877 12.36 -18.83 34.76
N VAL A 878 11.31 -18.05 34.52
CA VAL A 878 10.40 -17.57 35.56
C VAL A 878 9.06 -18.29 35.45
N ARG A 879 8.58 -18.82 36.58
CA ARG A 879 7.25 -19.40 36.71
C ARG A 879 6.42 -18.58 37.69
N CYS A 880 5.49 -17.77 37.21
CA CYS A 880 4.72 -16.87 38.07
C CYS A 880 3.60 -17.58 38.85
N VAL A 881 3.23 -17.00 39.99
CA VAL A 881 2.07 -17.38 40.80
C VAL A 881 1.09 -16.22 40.94
N ARG A 882 -0.19 -16.52 41.15
CA ARG A 882 -1.23 -15.51 41.35
C ARG A 882 -0.92 -14.65 42.59
N GLU A 883 -1.11 -13.35 42.46
CA GLU A 883 -1.04 -12.40 43.58
C GLU A 883 -2.16 -12.72 44.58
N ARG A 884 -1.88 -12.56 45.88
CA ARG A 884 -2.95 -12.64 46.88
C ARG A 884 -3.86 -11.44 46.71
N GLU A 885 -5.15 -11.65 46.86
CA GLU A 885 -6.08 -10.55 47.02
C GLU A 885 -5.72 -9.88 48.36
N LYS A 886 -5.42 -8.57 48.31
CA LYS A 886 -5.29 -7.77 49.52
C LYS A 886 -6.70 -7.63 50.08
N GLU A 887 -6.92 -8.15 51.29
CA GLU A 887 -8.16 -7.95 52.04
C GLU A 887 -8.43 -6.47 52.31
#